data_AF-A0A524CGH9-F1
#
_entry.id   AF-A0A524CGH9-F1
#
_cell.length_a   1.000
_cell.length_b   1.000
_cell.length_c   1.000
_cell.angle_alpha   90.00
_cell.angle_beta   90.00
_cell.angle_gamma   90.00
#
_symmetry.space_group_name_H-M   'P 1'
#
loop_
_entity.id
_entity.type
_entity.pdbx_description
1 polymer ?
#
loop_
_entity_poly.entity_id
_entity_poly.type
_entity_poly.pdbx_seq_one_letter_code
_entity_poly.pdbx_strand_id
1 'polypeptide(L)'
;MSLSDFIEVYDKSISSIFANREKFTFLAGAGISMDAPSNLPSARQIIRTLLEYISPDEEINNILQLDMLRYELIVEILQEVWDTELIFMDYFDLITEPNILHLFLANAIKHHHYVVTTNFDYLIEHALDRILNKSDNEKFFPIITKEDFLTYKNPEKLFIEKKYPLYKIHGSKINRSTGENTIDSLVTTIKDLGKDRAKGETFAIEPYKKPAINKLMKNRTLVVMGYSGSDDFDIGLVLKEIPDLNKLIWIEHVSTDQISCFRVIHNKNLKNLENLKNDSQIPKSILLLTEIRSDVDFEVYYIKANTATLLENELWKVLFPNENIIHPKKSYDIQKPPGFKDWAEKHFKNIPVYDKYYFSARTYYELNQFQDVIRAAENGLNLWNDKQKENIELHSGLLNLLSLTFKDIGEIDKSLEYYNKCLEFENGVQNYDGIAAAHSGIGYLYLNEGKIDLALDSFQMCLKIAQKHNLLEKEGNYLNNIAMCLFQKGKYSEALSMLQKALDIAEKVGNLANKALVYSNIGRIQKTQLNYDLALKNYEQALKINEELGQIRAVATRYNLIGQIYYMQDNLDLAFKYFNKSYIIYQELNDISNGSRSLGNIALIYTQQKQFQKAKEIYNELIQMAEKLKQPGSKAVRLNNLGYVYQCEE
;
A
#
# COMPACT_ATOMS: atom_id res chain seq x y z
N MET A 1 14.10 7.49 -28.43
CA MET A 1 14.44 6.07 -28.67
C MET A 1 13.30 5.46 -29.47
N SER A 2 13.58 4.45 -30.27
CA SER A 2 12.60 3.73 -31.08
C SER A 2 12.23 2.40 -30.43
N LEU A 3 11.08 1.82 -30.78
CA LEU A 3 10.64 0.53 -30.23
C LEU A 3 11.66 -0.60 -30.47
N SER A 4 12.39 -0.56 -31.58
CA SER A 4 13.45 -1.52 -31.92
C SER A 4 14.67 -1.46 -31.00
N ASP A 5 14.82 -0.40 -30.19
CA ASP A 5 15.89 -0.32 -29.19
C ASP A 5 15.59 -1.20 -27.96
N PHE A 6 14.34 -1.67 -27.80
CA PHE A 6 13.85 -2.39 -26.63
C PHE A 6 13.46 -3.84 -26.92
N ILE A 7 12.94 -4.12 -28.11
CA ILE A 7 12.41 -5.43 -28.47
C ILE A 7 12.83 -5.87 -29.87
N GLU A 8 13.03 -7.19 -30.04
CA GLU A 8 13.26 -7.84 -31.33
C GLU A 8 12.11 -8.81 -31.65
N VAL A 9 11.73 -8.92 -32.93
CA VAL A 9 10.68 -9.85 -33.36
C VAL A 9 11.15 -11.29 -33.13
N TYR A 10 10.27 -12.14 -32.57
CA TYR A 10 10.55 -13.55 -32.39
C TYR A 10 9.97 -14.37 -33.54
N ASP A 11 10.81 -14.75 -34.50
CA ASP A 11 10.38 -15.40 -35.76
C ASP A 11 10.11 -16.92 -35.65
N LYS A 12 10.26 -17.51 -34.47
CA LYS A 12 9.97 -18.95 -34.24
C LYS A 12 8.53 -19.16 -33.76
N SER A 13 8.06 -20.40 -33.84
CA SER A 13 6.75 -20.78 -33.29
C SER A 13 6.64 -20.43 -31.80
N ILE A 14 5.53 -19.79 -31.42
CA ILE A 14 5.27 -19.37 -30.04
C ILE A 14 5.20 -20.57 -29.10
N SER A 15 4.67 -21.71 -29.57
CA SER A 15 4.69 -22.98 -28.86
C SER A 15 6.09 -23.38 -28.36
N SER A 16 7.18 -22.97 -29.05
CA SER A 16 8.56 -23.25 -28.60
C SER A 16 8.95 -22.52 -27.32
N ILE A 17 8.30 -21.37 -27.02
CA ILE A 17 8.54 -20.59 -25.80
C ILE A 17 7.96 -21.34 -24.57
N PHE A 18 6.91 -22.13 -24.78
CA PHE A 18 6.19 -22.89 -23.77
C PHE A 18 6.55 -24.39 -23.75
N ALA A 19 7.46 -24.85 -24.61
CA ALA A 19 7.87 -26.24 -24.71
C ALA A 19 8.81 -26.67 -23.56
N ASN A 20 9.07 -27.99 -23.45
CA ASN A 20 10.09 -28.62 -22.57
C ASN A 20 9.76 -28.95 -21.10
N ARG A 21 8.61 -29.57 -20.79
CA ARG A 21 8.29 -30.05 -19.40
C ARG A 21 8.54 -28.96 -18.34
N GLU A 22 8.50 -27.68 -18.73
CA GLU A 22 8.83 -26.55 -17.89
C GLU A 22 7.76 -26.42 -16.80
N LYS A 23 8.19 -26.00 -15.62
CA LYS A 23 7.29 -25.72 -14.51
C LYS A 23 6.87 -24.26 -14.59
N PHE A 24 5.61 -24.00 -14.94
CA PHE A 24 5.06 -22.64 -15.04
C PHE A 24 4.46 -22.11 -13.74
N THR A 25 4.56 -20.80 -13.57
CA THR A 25 3.81 -20.03 -12.59
C THR A 25 3.04 -18.95 -13.33
N PHE A 26 1.72 -18.91 -13.16
CA PHE A 26 0.84 -17.92 -13.77
C PHE A 26 0.51 -16.84 -12.75
N LEU A 27 0.73 -15.58 -13.14
CA LEU A 27 0.34 -14.40 -12.38
C LEU A 27 -0.80 -13.73 -13.13
N ALA A 28 -1.99 -13.77 -12.54
CA ALA A 28 -3.24 -13.37 -13.16
C ALA A 28 -3.83 -12.10 -12.51
N GLY A 29 -3.98 -11.05 -13.32
CA GLY A 29 -4.63 -9.80 -12.93
C GLY A 29 -6.09 -9.71 -13.36
N ALA A 30 -6.76 -8.60 -13.02
CA ALA A 30 -8.21 -8.44 -13.16
C ALA A 30 -8.72 -8.59 -14.61
N GLY A 31 -7.86 -8.34 -15.60
CA GLY A 31 -8.20 -8.47 -17.01
C GLY A 31 -8.60 -9.89 -17.43
N ILE A 32 -8.26 -10.93 -16.67
CA ILE A 32 -8.70 -12.30 -17.01
C ILE A 32 -10.21 -12.48 -16.89
N SER A 33 -10.89 -11.61 -16.13
CA SER A 33 -12.30 -11.75 -15.78
C SER A 33 -13.25 -10.99 -16.72
N MET A 34 -12.71 -10.21 -17.66
CA MET A 34 -13.48 -9.34 -18.54
C MET A 34 -14.19 -10.09 -19.68
N ASP A 35 -13.64 -11.20 -20.14
CA ASP A 35 -14.20 -11.94 -21.27
C ASP A 35 -15.49 -12.68 -20.88
N ALA A 36 -16.40 -12.84 -21.85
CA ALA A 36 -17.62 -13.60 -21.67
C ALA A 36 -17.33 -15.08 -21.33
N PRO A 37 -18.18 -15.73 -20.52
CA PRO A 37 -19.45 -15.24 -19.96
C PRO A 37 -19.30 -14.44 -18.66
N SER A 38 -18.09 -14.33 -18.09
CA SER A 38 -17.85 -13.65 -16.81
C SER A 38 -18.19 -12.16 -16.87
N ASN A 39 -17.74 -11.45 -17.92
CA ASN A 39 -18.06 -10.04 -18.19
C ASN A 39 -17.86 -9.11 -16.99
N LEU A 40 -16.85 -9.36 -16.15
CA LEU A 40 -16.57 -8.47 -15.03
C LEU A 40 -16.05 -7.12 -15.57
N PRO A 41 -16.56 -5.98 -15.04
CA PRO A 41 -16.04 -4.68 -15.42
C PRO A 41 -14.58 -4.53 -14.94
N SER A 42 -13.79 -3.78 -15.69
CA SER A 42 -12.43 -3.43 -15.27
C SER A 42 -12.45 -2.54 -14.03
N ALA A 43 -11.34 -2.49 -13.28
CA ALA A 43 -11.20 -1.60 -12.12
C ALA A 43 -11.53 -0.14 -12.47
N ARG A 44 -11.06 0.37 -13.62
CA ARG A 44 -11.39 1.72 -14.10
C ARG A 44 -12.89 1.91 -14.35
N GLN A 45 -13.59 0.90 -14.88
CA GLN A 45 -15.04 0.96 -15.07
C GLN A 45 -15.77 0.97 -13.73
N ILE A 46 -15.36 0.11 -12.79
CA ILE A 46 -15.91 0.07 -11.42
C ILE A 46 -15.78 1.44 -10.75
N ILE A 47 -14.58 2.01 -10.72
CA ILE A 47 -14.33 3.32 -10.08
C ILE A 47 -15.14 4.42 -10.73
N ARG A 48 -15.15 4.48 -12.07
CA ARG A 48 -15.95 5.48 -12.77
C ARG A 48 -17.43 5.37 -12.41
N THR A 49 -17.98 4.16 -12.40
CA THR A 49 -19.38 3.92 -12.01
C THR A 49 -19.64 4.25 -10.55
N LEU A 50 -18.73 3.93 -9.63
CA LEU A 50 -18.87 4.30 -8.22
C LEU A 50 -18.85 5.82 -8.04
N LEU A 51 -17.91 6.54 -8.67
CA LEU A 51 -17.80 8.01 -8.62
C LEU A 51 -19.08 8.72 -9.08
N GLU A 52 -19.83 8.17 -10.06
CA GLU A 52 -21.15 8.69 -10.46
C GLU A 52 -22.17 8.73 -9.30
N TYR A 53 -22.02 7.86 -8.30
CA TYR A 53 -22.90 7.82 -7.13
C TYR A 53 -22.29 8.46 -5.89
N ILE A 54 -20.97 8.41 -5.74
CA ILE A 54 -20.27 8.79 -4.52
C ILE A 54 -19.58 10.16 -4.58
N SER A 55 -19.52 10.82 -5.74
CA SER A 55 -18.98 12.18 -5.89
C SER A 55 -20.02 13.13 -6.51
N PRO A 56 -19.93 14.45 -6.27
CA PRO A 56 -20.73 15.45 -6.99
C PRO A 56 -20.36 15.43 -8.49
N ASP A 57 -21.33 15.67 -9.36
CA ASP A 57 -21.19 15.54 -10.82
C ASP A 57 -20.00 16.37 -11.36
N GLU A 58 -19.81 17.57 -10.83
CA GLU A 58 -18.73 18.49 -11.21
C GLU A 58 -17.34 18.05 -10.75
N GLU A 59 -17.23 17.18 -9.76
CA GLU A 59 -15.93 16.70 -9.24
C GLU A 59 -15.50 15.37 -9.87
N ILE A 60 -16.40 14.60 -10.51
CA ILE A 60 -16.09 13.28 -11.08
C ILE A 60 -14.93 13.37 -12.09
N ASN A 61 -15.02 14.28 -13.06
CA ASN A 61 -13.99 14.42 -14.09
C ASN A 61 -12.69 14.98 -13.53
N ASN A 62 -12.77 15.84 -12.51
CA ASN A 62 -11.58 16.40 -11.85
C ASN A 62 -10.80 15.28 -11.15
N ILE A 63 -11.50 14.41 -10.38
CA ILE A 63 -10.90 13.26 -9.71
C ILE A 63 -10.28 12.30 -10.74
N LEU A 64 -11.02 11.94 -11.79
CA LEU A 64 -10.55 10.99 -12.82
C LEU A 64 -9.32 11.47 -13.61
N GLN A 65 -9.02 12.77 -13.60
CA GLN A 65 -7.86 13.35 -14.28
C GLN A 65 -6.61 13.46 -13.40
N LEU A 66 -6.69 13.11 -12.11
CA LEU A 66 -5.54 13.18 -11.21
C LEU A 66 -4.50 12.11 -11.55
N ASP A 67 -3.27 12.53 -11.84
CA ASP A 67 -2.16 11.67 -12.26
C ASP A 67 -1.82 10.54 -11.27
N MET A 68 -2.14 10.75 -9.98
CA MET A 68 -1.82 9.84 -8.88
C MET A 68 -3.06 9.07 -8.36
N LEU A 69 -4.21 9.16 -9.05
CA LEU A 69 -5.41 8.45 -8.65
C LEU A 69 -5.20 6.94 -8.76
N ARG A 70 -5.39 6.24 -7.64
CA ARG A 70 -5.31 4.78 -7.55
C ARG A 70 -6.67 4.18 -7.22
N TYR A 71 -6.93 2.97 -7.71
CA TYR A 71 -8.16 2.22 -7.41
C TYR A 71 -8.33 2.02 -5.91
N GLU A 72 -7.26 1.62 -5.23
CA GLU A 72 -7.22 1.27 -3.82
C GLU A 72 -7.54 2.46 -2.94
N LEU A 73 -7.10 3.66 -3.34
CA LEU A 73 -7.37 4.89 -2.60
C LEU A 73 -8.88 5.19 -2.58
N ILE A 74 -9.54 5.07 -3.73
CA ILE A 74 -10.99 5.28 -3.81
C ILE A 74 -11.72 4.23 -3.00
N VAL A 75 -11.29 2.97 -3.06
CA VAL A 75 -11.87 1.88 -2.27
C VAL A 75 -11.65 2.09 -0.77
N GLU A 76 -10.47 2.54 -0.35
CA GLU A 76 -10.16 2.84 1.05
C GLU A 76 -11.07 3.96 1.56
N ILE A 77 -11.15 5.09 0.85
CA ILE A 77 -12.00 6.21 1.26
C ILE A 77 -13.48 5.77 1.24
N LEU A 78 -13.91 5.01 0.23
CA LEU A 78 -15.28 4.48 0.18
C LEU A 78 -15.56 3.60 1.40
N GLN A 79 -14.63 2.72 1.77
CA GLN A 79 -14.72 1.83 2.92
C GLN A 79 -14.78 2.60 4.25
N GLU A 80 -13.99 3.65 4.39
CA GLU A 80 -13.96 4.48 5.60
C GLU A 80 -15.23 5.31 5.76
N VAL A 81 -15.80 5.81 4.65
CA VAL A 81 -16.90 6.78 4.70
C VAL A 81 -18.27 6.13 4.63
N TRP A 82 -18.47 5.11 3.77
CA TRP A 82 -19.81 4.57 3.49
C TRP A 82 -19.90 3.06 3.44
N ASP A 83 -18.86 2.38 2.97
CA ASP A 83 -18.91 0.96 2.65
C ASP A 83 -17.99 0.13 3.57
N THR A 84 -18.22 0.24 4.87
CA THR A 84 -17.37 -0.40 5.89
C THR A 84 -17.24 -1.91 5.71
N GLU A 85 -18.27 -2.56 5.15
CA GLU A 85 -18.33 -3.99 4.86
C GLU A 85 -17.91 -4.35 3.42
N LEU A 86 -17.46 -3.38 2.61
CA LEU A 86 -17.08 -3.58 1.21
C LEU A 86 -18.20 -4.28 0.41
N ILE A 87 -19.43 -3.81 0.56
CA ILE A 87 -20.65 -4.25 -0.13
C ILE A 87 -20.48 -4.15 -1.64
N PHE A 88 -19.76 -3.16 -2.19
CA PHE A 88 -19.54 -3.08 -3.65
C PHE A 88 -18.89 -4.36 -4.22
N MET A 89 -18.13 -5.09 -3.39
CA MET A 89 -17.49 -6.34 -3.77
C MET A 89 -18.46 -7.53 -3.78
N ASP A 90 -19.63 -7.43 -3.15
CA ASP A 90 -20.68 -8.46 -3.22
C ASP A 90 -21.19 -8.64 -4.65
N TYR A 91 -20.96 -7.65 -5.52
CA TYR A 91 -21.19 -7.82 -6.95
C TYR A 91 -20.41 -9.00 -7.55
N PHE A 92 -19.15 -9.20 -7.11
CA PHE A 92 -18.32 -10.28 -7.60
C PHE A 92 -18.88 -11.67 -7.24
N ASP A 93 -19.60 -11.78 -6.12
CA ASP A 93 -20.27 -13.03 -5.69
C ASP A 93 -21.45 -13.41 -6.60
N LEU A 94 -22.06 -12.42 -7.29
CA LEU A 94 -23.13 -12.69 -8.24
C LEU A 94 -22.62 -13.35 -9.53
N ILE A 95 -21.32 -13.22 -9.82
CA ILE A 95 -20.71 -13.74 -11.04
C ILE A 95 -20.07 -15.10 -10.74
N THR A 96 -20.73 -16.17 -11.21
CA THR A 96 -20.31 -17.55 -10.91
C THR A 96 -19.89 -18.35 -12.16
N GLU A 97 -19.95 -17.71 -13.33
CA GLU A 97 -19.69 -18.35 -14.61
C GLU A 97 -18.28 -17.97 -15.14
N PRO A 98 -17.26 -18.83 -14.95
CA PRO A 98 -15.92 -18.63 -15.48
C PRO A 98 -15.89 -18.67 -17.02
N ASN A 99 -15.06 -17.80 -17.59
CA ASN A 99 -14.61 -17.86 -18.98
C ASN A 99 -13.45 -18.84 -19.19
N ILE A 100 -12.96 -18.91 -20.44
CA ILE A 100 -11.91 -19.84 -20.85
C ILE A 100 -10.56 -19.59 -20.14
N LEU A 101 -10.24 -18.34 -19.76
CA LEU A 101 -9.00 -18.02 -19.05
C LEU A 101 -9.00 -18.64 -17.65
N HIS A 102 -10.12 -18.55 -16.91
CA HIS A 102 -10.23 -19.19 -15.60
C HIS A 102 -10.17 -20.72 -15.70
N LEU A 103 -10.83 -21.31 -16.71
CA LEU A 103 -10.79 -22.76 -16.95
C LEU A 103 -9.38 -23.23 -17.29
N PHE A 104 -8.63 -22.45 -18.07
CA PHE A 104 -7.22 -22.71 -18.34
C PHE A 104 -6.37 -22.66 -17.07
N LEU A 105 -6.53 -21.62 -16.23
CA LEU A 105 -5.79 -21.48 -14.97
C LEU A 105 -6.14 -22.60 -13.97
N ALA A 106 -7.41 -22.97 -13.87
CA ALA A 106 -7.83 -24.12 -13.06
C ALA A 106 -7.16 -25.41 -13.55
N ASN A 107 -7.09 -25.61 -14.88
CA ASN A 107 -6.41 -26.77 -15.44
C ASN A 107 -4.89 -26.72 -15.21
N ALA A 108 -4.29 -25.52 -15.18
CA ALA A 108 -2.89 -25.33 -14.81
C ALA A 108 -2.62 -25.81 -13.38
N ILE A 109 -3.48 -25.46 -12.42
CA ILE A 109 -3.40 -25.92 -11.03
C ILE A 109 -3.53 -27.45 -10.95
N LYS A 110 -4.52 -28.03 -11.65
CA LYS A 110 -4.73 -29.48 -11.75
C LYS A 110 -3.48 -30.22 -12.26
N HIS A 111 -2.69 -29.59 -13.12
CA HIS A 111 -1.46 -30.13 -13.72
C HIS A 111 -0.17 -29.66 -13.03
N HIS A 112 -0.23 -29.23 -11.77
CA HIS A 112 0.92 -28.86 -10.95
C HIS A 112 1.70 -27.60 -11.42
N HIS A 113 1.04 -26.73 -12.17
CA HIS A 113 1.48 -25.35 -12.34
C HIS A 113 0.98 -24.47 -11.19
N TYR A 114 1.74 -23.45 -10.82
CA TYR A 114 1.30 -22.52 -9.79
C TYR A 114 0.44 -21.42 -10.41
N VAL A 115 -0.59 -21.00 -9.68
CA VAL A 115 -1.39 -19.83 -10.04
C VAL A 115 -1.42 -18.88 -8.85
N VAL A 116 -1.13 -17.62 -9.14
CA VAL A 116 -1.18 -16.50 -8.21
C VAL A 116 -2.08 -15.45 -8.82
N THR A 117 -3.02 -14.90 -8.05
CA THR A 117 -3.94 -13.88 -8.56
C THR A 117 -4.03 -12.69 -7.63
N THR A 118 -4.20 -11.51 -8.23
CA THR A 118 -4.57 -10.27 -7.52
C THR A 118 -6.07 -10.02 -7.54
N ASN A 119 -6.87 -10.92 -8.11
CA ASN A 119 -8.31 -10.71 -8.27
C ASN A 119 -9.07 -10.92 -6.96
N PHE A 120 -10.12 -10.13 -6.78
CA PHE A 120 -11.06 -10.25 -5.67
C PHE A 120 -12.18 -11.26 -5.94
N ASP A 121 -12.46 -11.55 -7.22
CA ASP A 121 -13.51 -12.48 -7.64
C ASP A 121 -13.17 -13.95 -7.31
N TYR A 122 -14.13 -14.85 -7.53
CA TYR A 122 -14.04 -16.27 -7.19
C TYR A 122 -14.06 -17.19 -8.43
N LEU A 123 -13.74 -16.65 -9.62
CA LEU A 123 -13.98 -17.35 -10.87
C LEU A 123 -12.97 -18.49 -11.14
N ILE A 124 -11.73 -18.38 -10.65
CA ILE A 124 -10.77 -19.49 -10.71
C ILE A 124 -11.24 -20.63 -9.81
N GLU A 125 -11.76 -20.30 -8.62
CA GLU A 125 -12.35 -21.25 -7.68
C GLU A 125 -13.58 -21.94 -8.30
N HIS A 126 -14.50 -21.18 -8.92
CA HIS A 126 -15.62 -21.74 -9.66
C HIS A 126 -15.20 -22.61 -10.85
N ALA A 127 -14.09 -22.29 -11.51
CA ALA A 127 -13.53 -23.13 -12.56
C ALA A 127 -12.97 -24.44 -11.99
N LEU A 128 -12.28 -24.40 -10.85
CA LEU A 128 -11.78 -25.60 -10.16
C LEU A 128 -12.93 -26.51 -9.73
N ASP A 129 -13.98 -25.96 -9.12
CA ASP A 129 -15.18 -26.70 -8.70
C ASP A 129 -15.81 -27.52 -9.85
N ARG A 130 -15.70 -27.03 -11.09
CA ARG A 130 -16.24 -27.66 -12.30
C ARG A 130 -15.38 -28.77 -12.85
N ILE A 131 -14.05 -28.64 -12.77
CA ILE A 131 -13.11 -29.55 -13.44
C ILE A 131 -12.57 -30.64 -12.51
N LEU A 132 -12.63 -30.41 -11.19
CA LEU A 132 -12.20 -31.37 -10.19
C LEU A 132 -13.35 -32.31 -9.80
N ASN A 133 -13.01 -33.58 -9.59
CA ASN A 133 -13.95 -34.56 -9.05
C ASN A 133 -14.17 -34.32 -7.54
N LYS A 134 -15.22 -34.91 -6.96
CA LYS A 134 -15.57 -34.72 -5.53
C LYS A 134 -14.40 -34.97 -4.57
N SER A 135 -13.60 -36.01 -4.78
CA SER A 135 -12.43 -36.33 -3.96
C SER A 135 -11.25 -35.37 -4.13
N ASP A 136 -11.20 -34.65 -5.25
CA ASP A 136 -10.15 -33.68 -5.55
C ASP A 136 -10.54 -32.27 -5.11
N ASN A 137 -11.83 -31.95 -5.10
CA ASN A 137 -12.36 -30.71 -4.53
C ASN A 137 -11.98 -30.53 -3.05
N GLU A 138 -11.96 -31.61 -2.26
CA GLU A 138 -11.52 -31.55 -0.86
C GLU A 138 -10.02 -31.22 -0.69
N LYS A 139 -9.24 -31.22 -1.78
CA LYS A 139 -7.81 -30.90 -1.78
C LYS A 139 -7.51 -29.49 -2.30
N PHE A 140 -8.52 -28.79 -2.80
CA PHE A 140 -8.42 -27.40 -3.23
C PHE A 140 -8.64 -26.46 -2.04
N PHE A 141 -7.79 -25.44 -1.91
CA PHE A 141 -8.00 -24.35 -0.97
C PHE A 141 -7.30 -23.07 -1.44
N PRO A 142 -7.96 -21.90 -1.34
CA PRO A 142 -7.31 -20.62 -1.51
C PRO A 142 -6.46 -20.27 -0.27
N ILE A 143 -5.34 -19.60 -0.50
CA ILE A 143 -4.42 -19.07 0.52
C ILE A 143 -4.64 -17.56 0.53
N ILE A 144 -5.21 -17.06 1.62
CA ILE A 144 -5.73 -15.68 1.71
C ILE A 144 -5.10 -14.95 2.91
N THR A 145 -5.19 -15.53 4.10
CA THR A 145 -4.84 -14.84 5.34
C THR A 145 -3.34 -14.87 5.61
N LYS A 146 -2.87 -14.01 6.54
CA LYS A 146 -1.49 -14.07 7.04
C LYS A 146 -1.12 -15.46 7.56
N GLU A 147 -2.03 -16.13 8.27
CA GLU A 147 -1.81 -17.48 8.77
C GLU A 147 -1.67 -18.49 7.63
N ASP A 148 -2.50 -18.39 6.60
CA ASP A 148 -2.39 -19.24 5.42
C ASP A 148 -1.02 -19.07 4.75
N PHE A 149 -0.58 -17.84 4.51
CA PHE A 149 0.71 -17.56 3.87
C PHE A 149 1.89 -18.08 4.69
N LEU A 150 1.83 -17.99 6.02
CA LEU A 150 2.87 -18.50 6.91
C LEU A 150 2.89 -20.03 6.98
N THR A 151 1.71 -20.66 7.01
CA THR A 151 1.52 -22.12 7.07
C THR A 151 1.89 -22.79 5.75
N TYR A 152 1.38 -22.24 4.65
CA TYR A 152 1.49 -22.76 3.30
C TYR A 152 2.57 -22.06 2.48
N LYS A 153 3.65 -21.60 3.14
CA LYS A 153 4.81 -20.96 2.50
C LYS A 153 5.68 -21.86 1.63
N ASN A 154 5.37 -23.15 1.51
CA ASN A 154 6.13 -24.09 0.67
C ASN A 154 5.21 -24.82 -0.32
N PRO A 155 5.04 -24.28 -1.53
CA PRO A 155 4.07 -24.82 -2.48
C PRO A 155 4.49 -26.18 -3.06
N GLU A 156 5.79 -26.50 -3.09
CA GLU A 156 6.27 -27.81 -3.56
C GLU A 156 5.82 -28.94 -2.64
N LYS A 157 5.83 -28.71 -1.32
CA LYS A 157 5.33 -29.67 -0.33
C LYS A 157 3.84 -29.98 -0.57
N LEU A 158 3.05 -28.96 -0.88
CA LEU A 158 1.60 -29.11 -1.12
C LEU A 158 1.33 -29.98 -2.35
N PHE A 159 2.11 -29.83 -3.42
CA PHE A 159 1.95 -30.70 -4.58
C PHE A 159 2.39 -32.14 -4.33
N ILE A 160 3.45 -32.37 -3.54
CA ILE A 160 3.81 -33.73 -3.10
C ILE A 160 2.64 -34.38 -2.35
N GLU A 161 1.91 -33.59 -1.57
CA GLU A 161 0.68 -33.99 -0.86
C GLU A 161 -0.58 -34.04 -1.76
N LYS A 162 -0.44 -33.83 -3.08
CA LYS A 162 -1.53 -33.78 -4.08
C LYS A 162 -2.62 -32.73 -3.76
N LYS A 163 -2.22 -31.58 -3.21
CA LYS A 163 -3.09 -30.44 -2.94
C LYS A 163 -3.10 -29.44 -4.10
N TYR A 164 -4.16 -28.64 -4.19
CA TYR A 164 -4.38 -27.64 -5.23
C TYR A 164 -4.47 -26.23 -4.59
N PRO A 165 -3.34 -25.59 -4.27
CA PRO A 165 -3.36 -24.26 -3.66
C PRO A 165 -3.59 -23.15 -4.71
N LEU A 166 -4.43 -22.16 -4.37
CA LEU A 166 -4.57 -20.91 -5.12
C LEU A 166 -4.12 -19.73 -4.25
N TYR A 167 -3.06 -19.02 -4.63
CA TYR A 167 -2.56 -17.89 -3.84
C TYR A 167 -3.25 -16.59 -4.25
N LYS A 168 -4.01 -15.96 -3.34
CA LYS A 168 -4.68 -14.67 -3.58
C LYS A 168 -3.90 -13.54 -2.91
N ILE A 169 -3.22 -12.72 -3.70
CA ILE A 169 -2.39 -11.62 -3.19
C ILE A 169 -3.25 -10.56 -2.49
N HIS A 170 -4.35 -10.12 -3.08
CA HIS A 170 -5.23 -9.14 -2.43
C HIS A 170 -6.32 -9.76 -1.55
N GLY A 171 -6.35 -11.10 -1.46
CA GLY A 171 -7.34 -11.83 -0.69
C GLY A 171 -8.75 -11.80 -1.29
N SER A 172 -9.74 -12.13 -0.48
CA SER A 172 -11.18 -12.11 -0.81
C SER A 172 -12.00 -11.98 0.47
N LYS A 173 -13.32 -11.74 0.37
CA LYS A 173 -14.19 -11.60 1.55
C LYS A 173 -14.39 -12.92 2.30
N ILE A 174 -14.37 -14.05 1.58
CA ILE A 174 -14.60 -15.37 2.14
C ILE A 174 -13.54 -16.33 1.61
N ASN A 175 -13.07 -17.24 2.46
CA ASN A 175 -12.40 -18.46 2.02
C ASN A 175 -13.45 -19.50 1.64
N ARG A 176 -13.73 -19.65 0.34
CA ARG A 176 -14.78 -20.56 -0.15
C ARG A 176 -14.55 -22.04 0.21
N SER A 177 -13.33 -22.45 0.52
CA SER A 177 -13.02 -23.83 0.90
C SER A 177 -13.37 -24.13 2.36
N THR A 178 -13.17 -23.16 3.27
CA THR A 178 -13.38 -23.32 4.71
C THR A 178 -14.69 -22.68 5.21
N GLY A 179 -15.24 -21.73 4.44
CA GLY A 179 -16.36 -20.88 4.86
C GLY A 179 -15.95 -19.74 5.79
N GLU A 180 -14.66 -19.56 6.04
CA GLU A 180 -14.12 -18.50 6.90
C GLU A 180 -14.36 -17.11 6.29
N ASN A 181 -14.82 -16.17 7.10
CA ASN A 181 -14.89 -14.76 6.72
C ASN A 181 -13.49 -14.14 6.85
N THR A 182 -12.96 -13.64 5.75
CA THR A 182 -11.60 -13.08 5.63
C THR A 182 -11.62 -11.57 5.36
N ILE A 183 -12.73 -10.88 5.62
CA ILE A 183 -12.89 -9.44 5.37
C ILE A 183 -11.84 -8.60 6.09
N ASP A 184 -11.47 -8.95 7.33
CA ASP A 184 -10.47 -8.20 8.09
C ASP A 184 -9.09 -8.28 7.43
N SER A 185 -8.74 -9.43 6.86
CA SER A 185 -7.50 -9.60 6.09
C SER A 185 -7.51 -8.77 4.81
N LEU A 186 -8.65 -8.71 4.14
CA LEU A 186 -8.85 -7.92 2.92
C LEU A 186 -8.81 -6.41 3.23
N VAL A 187 -9.53 -5.95 4.25
CA VAL A 187 -9.52 -4.55 4.72
C VAL A 187 -8.12 -4.15 5.16
N THR A 188 -7.39 -5.02 5.87
CA THR A 188 -5.99 -4.75 6.23
C THR A 188 -5.13 -4.62 4.97
N THR A 189 -5.30 -5.51 3.99
CA THR A 189 -4.58 -5.43 2.71
C THR A 189 -4.89 -4.12 1.97
N ILE A 190 -6.16 -3.70 1.89
CA ILE A 190 -6.60 -2.44 1.25
C ILE A 190 -6.09 -1.20 2.02
N LYS A 191 -6.07 -1.23 3.35
CA LYS A 191 -5.54 -0.14 4.17
C LYS A 191 -4.03 -0.03 4.06
N ASP A 192 -3.32 -1.15 4.05
CA ASP A 192 -1.87 -1.16 3.84
C ASP A 192 -1.52 -0.70 2.41
N LEU A 193 -2.38 -0.98 1.43
CA LEU A 193 -2.28 -0.45 0.05
C LEU A 193 -2.42 1.08 -0.02
N GLY A 194 -3.19 1.67 0.89
CA GLY A 194 -3.55 3.08 0.93
C GLY A 194 -2.70 3.98 1.85
N LYS A 195 -2.34 3.49 3.04
CA LYS A 195 -1.66 4.27 4.11
C LYS A 195 -0.17 4.47 3.93
N ASP A 196 0.47 3.62 3.15
CA ASP A 196 1.74 4.01 2.59
C ASP A 196 1.41 4.98 1.45
N ARG A 197 1.83 6.25 1.60
CA ARG A 197 2.84 6.86 0.73
C ARG A 197 2.89 8.39 0.85
N ALA A 198 4.08 8.90 1.20
CA ALA A 198 4.50 10.22 0.77
C ALA A 198 4.96 10.11 -0.70
N LYS A 199 4.47 11.01 -1.57
CA LYS A 199 4.95 11.30 -2.94
C LYS A 199 5.71 10.17 -3.68
N GLY A 200 5.00 9.40 -4.49
CA GLY A 200 5.58 8.67 -5.64
C GLY A 200 6.13 7.26 -5.37
N GLU A 201 5.98 6.76 -4.15
CA GLU A 201 6.32 5.37 -3.80
C GLU A 201 5.43 4.38 -4.62
N THR A 202 5.93 3.19 -4.92
CA THR A 202 5.21 2.08 -5.60
C THR A 202 5.17 0.86 -4.68
N PHE A 203 4.19 0.00 -4.92
CA PHE A 203 3.69 -1.08 -4.06
C PHE A 203 4.76 -2.01 -3.47
N ALA A 204 4.65 -2.30 -2.18
CA ALA A 204 5.37 -3.41 -1.55
C ALA A 204 4.36 -4.48 -1.13
N ILE A 205 4.49 -5.69 -1.69
CA ILE A 205 3.83 -6.89 -1.16
C ILE A 205 4.10 -6.96 0.35
N GLU A 206 3.07 -7.28 1.14
CA GLU A 206 3.26 -7.37 2.58
C GLU A 206 4.37 -8.39 2.91
N PRO A 207 5.34 -8.06 3.78
CA PRO A 207 6.53 -8.88 3.95
C PRO A 207 6.28 -10.34 4.30
N TYR A 208 5.14 -10.67 4.93
CA TYR A 208 4.78 -12.05 5.26
C TYR A 208 4.43 -12.89 4.02
N LYS A 209 4.01 -12.28 2.90
CA LYS A 209 3.70 -12.96 1.63
C LYS A 209 4.95 -13.21 0.78
N LYS A 210 5.96 -12.33 0.86
CA LYS A 210 7.21 -12.40 0.06
C LYS A 210 7.86 -13.80 0.03
N PRO A 211 8.04 -14.52 1.16
CA PRO A 211 8.68 -15.85 1.14
C PRO A 211 7.93 -16.90 0.32
N ALA A 212 6.60 -16.88 0.35
CA ALA A 212 5.78 -17.81 -0.43
C ALA A 212 5.86 -17.45 -1.93
N ILE A 213 5.73 -16.17 -2.26
CA ILE A 213 5.76 -15.66 -3.64
C ILE A 213 7.11 -15.93 -4.30
N ASN A 214 8.21 -15.69 -3.60
CA ASN A 214 9.55 -16.01 -4.11
C ASN A 214 9.70 -17.50 -4.44
N LYS A 215 9.14 -18.40 -3.63
CA LYS A 215 9.17 -19.86 -3.90
C LYS A 215 8.22 -20.29 -5.00
N LEU A 216 7.12 -19.57 -5.20
CA LEU A 216 6.23 -19.79 -6.35
C LEU A 216 6.95 -19.45 -7.65
N MET A 217 7.88 -18.50 -7.63
CA MET A 217 8.53 -18.02 -8.86
C MET A 217 9.90 -18.67 -9.11
N LYS A 218 10.63 -19.05 -8.05
CA LYS A 218 11.99 -19.59 -8.13
C LYS A 218 12.12 -20.78 -9.09
N ASN A 219 13.06 -20.69 -10.04
CA ASN A 219 13.39 -21.69 -11.05
C ASN A 219 12.19 -22.14 -11.90
N ARG A 220 11.23 -21.25 -12.12
CA ARG A 220 10.04 -21.47 -12.94
C ARG A 220 9.96 -20.46 -14.07
N THR A 221 9.14 -20.78 -15.07
CA THR A 221 8.77 -19.82 -16.12
C THR A 221 7.55 -19.05 -15.64
N LEU A 222 7.69 -17.73 -15.48
CA LEU A 222 6.62 -16.85 -15.04
C LEU A 222 5.83 -16.34 -16.23
N VAL A 223 4.53 -16.55 -16.24
CA VAL A 223 3.59 -16.05 -17.25
C VAL A 223 2.69 -15.02 -16.60
N VAL A 224 2.77 -13.77 -17.05
CA VAL A 224 1.94 -12.66 -16.59
C VAL A 224 0.83 -12.40 -17.59
N MET A 225 -0.42 -12.35 -17.13
CA MET A 225 -1.60 -12.14 -17.97
C MET A 225 -2.70 -11.40 -17.21
N GLY A 226 -3.56 -10.69 -17.95
CA GLY A 226 -4.66 -9.92 -17.36
C GLY A 226 -4.23 -8.65 -16.63
N TYR A 227 -3.00 -8.17 -16.87
CA TYR A 227 -2.52 -6.87 -16.41
C TYR A 227 -2.54 -5.88 -17.57
N SER A 228 -3.04 -4.67 -17.31
CA SER A 228 -2.88 -3.57 -18.24
C SER A 228 -1.52 -2.90 -18.02
N GLY A 229 -0.76 -2.67 -19.08
CA GLY A 229 0.48 -1.92 -18.98
C GLY A 229 0.29 -0.46 -18.53
N SER A 230 -0.93 0.07 -18.37
CA SER A 230 -1.16 1.48 -18.06
C SER A 230 -1.37 1.78 -16.58
N ASP A 231 -2.00 0.87 -15.82
CA ASP A 231 -2.62 1.20 -14.52
C ASP A 231 -2.41 0.13 -13.40
N ASP A 232 -2.01 -1.11 -13.70
CA ASP A 232 -1.96 -2.22 -12.71
C ASP A 232 -0.53 -2.56 -12.22
N PHE A 233 0.27 -1.55 -11.84
CA PHE A 233 1.71 -1.70 -11.57
C PHE A 233 2.10 -2.29 -10.21
N ASP A 234 1.18 -2.94 -9.50
CA ASP A 234 1.49 -3.56 -8.20
C ASP A 234 2.52 -4.68 -8.32
N ILE A 235 2.67 -5.32 -9.48
CA ILE A 235 3.62 -6.43 -9.64
C ILE A 235 4.99 -5.98 -10.17
N GLY A 236 5.14 -4.73 -10.63
CA GLY A 236 6.37 -4.29 -11.31
C GLY A 236 7.61 -4.34 -10.41
N LEU A 237 7.48 -3.92 -9.15
CA LEU A 237 8.57 -4.02 -8.16
C LEU A 237 8.85 -5.47 -7.76
N VAL A 238 7.80 -6.28 -7.63
CA VAL A 238 7.92 -7.71 -7.32
C VAL A 238 8.71 -8.41 -8.41
N LEU A 239 8.41 -8.13 -9.68
CA LEU A 239 9.14 -8.67 -10.82
C LEU A 239 10.61 -8.25 -10.86
N LYS A 240 10.93 -7.05 -10.37
CA LYS A 240 12.32 -6.57 -10.22
C LYS A 240 13.07 -7.24 -9.07
N GLU A 241 12.37 -7.64 -8.01
CA GLU A 241 12.95 -8.27 -6.83
C GLU A 241 13.15 -9.80 -6.94
N ILE A 242 12.73 -10.46 -8.04
CA ILE A 242 12.87 -11.91 -8.21
C ILE A 242 14.15 -12.25 -9.00
N PRO A 243 15.24 -12.68 -8.33
CA PRO A 243 16.50 -12.97 -9.02
C PRO A 243 16.50 -14.30 -9.80
N ASP A 244 15.60 -15.23 -9.49
CA ASP A 244 15.71 -16.64 -9.90
C ASP A 244 14.55 -17.12 -10.79
N LEU A 245 14.28 -16.48 -11.95
CA LEU A 245 13.35 -17.02 -12.96
C LEU A 245 14.10 -17.79 -14.05
N ASN A 246 13.47 -18.81 -14.64
CA ASN A 246 13.99 -19.41 -15.89
C ASN A 246 13.73 -18.49 -17.08
N LYS A 247 12.54 -17.89 -17.10
CA LYS A 247 12.01 -17.06 -18.17
C LYS A 247 10.83 -16.24 -17.65
N LEU A 248 10.65 -15.04 -18.19
CA LEU A 248 9.47 -14.20 -17.99
C LEU A 248 8.72 -14.05 -19.32
N ILE A 249 7.42 -14.30 -19.30
CA ILE A 249 6.53 -14.15 -20.46
C ILE A 249 5.41 -13.19 -20.05
N TRP A 250 5.32 -12.06 -20.74
CA TRP A 250 4.25 -11.08 -20.56
C TRP A 250 3.26 -11.17 -21.71
N ILE A 251 1.99 -11.41 -21.40
CA ILE A 251 0.90 -11.45 -22.39
C ILE A 251 0.10 -10.16 -22.28
N GLU A 252 0.29 -9.27 -23.25
CA GLU A 252 -0.52 -8.08 -23.45
C GLU A 252 -1.76 -8.43 -24.26
N HIS A 253 -2.94 -8.22 -23.67
CA HIS A 253 -4.19 -8.46 -24.37
C HIS A 253 -4.40 -7.43 -25.49
N VAL A 254 -4.74 -7.91 -26.68
CA VAL A 254 -5.26 -7.09 -27.79
C VAL A 254 -6.53 -7.70 -28.35
N SER A 255 -7.41 -6.87 -28.89
CA SER A 255 -8.69 -7.33 -29.47
C SER A 255 -8.54 -8.11 -30.78
N THR A 256 -7.35 -8.13 -31.38
CA THR A 256 -7.09 -8.81 -32.64
C THR A 256 -6.64 -10.25 -32.42
N ASP A 257 -7.08 -11.16 -33.29
CA ASP A 257 -6.61 -12.56 -33.29
C ASP A 257 -5.18 -12.74 -33.81
N GLN A 258 -4.57 -11.68 -34.35
CA GLN A 258 -3.16 -11.69 -34.72
C GLN A 258 -2.28 -11.79 -33.47
N ILE A 259 -1.45 -12.82 -33.44
CA ILE A 259 -0.47 -13.02 -32.38
C ILE A 259 0.87 -12.47 -32.86
N SER A 260 1.46 -11.57 -32.08
CA SER A 260 2.82 -11.09 -32.29
C SER A 260 3.65 -11.36 -31.05
N CYS A 261 4.87 -11.85 -31.26
CA CYS A 261 5.78 -12.21 -30.20
C CYS A 261 7.11 -11.49 -30.38
N PHE A 262 7.62 -10.98 -29.27
CA PHE A 262 8.87 -10.23 -29.24
C PHE A 262 9.73 -10.74 -28.09
N ARG A 263 11.04 -10.68 -28.29
CA ARG A 263 12.04 -10.91 -27.24
C ARG A 263 12.56 -9.55 -26.79
N VAL A 264 12.64 -9.36 -25.47
CA VAL A 264 13.12 -8.09 -24.90
C VAL A 264 14.65 -8.10 -24.92
N ILE A 265 15.23 -7.02 -25.45
CA ILE A 265 16.67 -6.88 -25.66
C ILE A 265 17.37 -6.70 -24.31
N HIS A 266 18.47 -7.42 -24.10
CA HIS A 266 19.32 -7.24 -22.93
C HIS A 266 20.26 -6.06 -23.13
N ASN A 267 20.03 -4.96 -22.40
CA ASN A 267 20.89 -3.79 -22.47
C ASN A 267 21.14 -3.18 -21.09
N LYS A 268 22.31 -3.47 -20.51
CA LYS A 268 22.71 -2.99 -19.17
C LYS A 268 22.79 -1.46 -19.04
N ASN A 269 22.83 -0.72 -20.16
CA ASN A 269 22.84 0.74 -20.17
C ASN A 269 21.43 1.35 -20.06
N LEU A 270 20.36 0.56 -20.24
CA LEU A 270 18.98 1.00 -20.09
C LEU A 270 18.49 0.75 -18.66
N LYS A 271 19.02 1.56 -17.73
CA LYS A 271 18.58 1.59 -16.33
C LYS A 271 17.86 2.89 -16.04
N ASN A 272 16.79 2.82 -15.24
CA ASN A 272 16.04 3.97 -14.76
C ASN A 272 15.39 4.79 -15.90
N LEU A 273 14.44 4.16 -16.61
CA LEU A 273 13.77 4.73 -17.78
C LEU A 273 12.59 5.63 -17.40
N GLU A 274 12.57 6.18 -16.19
CA GLU A 274 11.45 6.98 -15.67
C GLU A 274 11.12 8.19 -16.53
N ASN A 275 12.14 8.83 -17.11
CA ASN A 275 11.97 9.96 -18.00
C ASN A 275 11.26 9.60 -19.32
N LEU A 276 11.24 8.31 -19.69
CA LEU A 276 10.56 7.79 -20.88
C LEU A 276 9.17 7.25 -20.58
N LYS A 277 8.76 7.10 -19.30
CA LYS A 277 7.41 6.64 -18.92
C LYS A 277 6.30 7.57 -19.41
N ASN A 278 6.63 8.83 -19.68
CA ASN A 278 5.72 9.84 -20.20
C ASN A 278 5.78 9.97 -21.74
N ASP A 279 6.64 9.21 -22.42
CA ASP A 279 6.68 9.16 -23.88
C ASP A 279 5.56 8.25 -24.41
N SER A 280 4.62 8.83 -25.15
CA SER A 280 3.44 8.12 -25.67
C SER A 280 3.77 7.07 -26.74
N GLN A 281 5.01 7.04 -27.26
CA GLN A 281 5.40 6.13 -28.33
C GLN A 281 5.77 4.71 -27.87
N ILE A 282 6.12 4.53 -26.59
CA ILE A 282 6.58 3.24 -26.05
C ILE A 282 5.61 2.74 -24.98
N PRO A 283 5.03 1.54 -25.13
CA PRO A 283 4.20 0.92 -24.09
C PRO A 283 4.94 0.83 -22.76
N LYS A 284 4.31 1.28 -21.67
CA LYS A 284 4.88 1.21 -20.32
C LYS A 284 5.23 -0.22 -19.88
N SER A 285 4.48 -1.23 -20.34
CA SER A 285 4.82 -2.64 -20.10
C SER A 285 6.19 -3.02 -20.70
N ILE A 286 6.52 -2.52 -21.89
CA ILE A 286 7.84 -2.73 -22.51
C ILE A 286 8.94 -2.03 -21.73
N LEU A 287 8.70 -0.81 -21.23
CA LEU A 287 9.66 -0.10 -20.39
C LEU A 287 9.95 -0.89 -19.10
N LEU A 288 8.90 -1.39 -18.43
CA LEU A 288 9.03 -2.24 -17.24
C LEU A 288 9.84 -3.52 -17.55
N LEU A 289 9.48 -4.23 -18.62
CA LEU A 289 10.16 -5.47 -19.00
C LEU A 289 11.61 -5.23 -19.42
N THR A 290 11.92 -4.08 -20.02
CA THR A 290 13.29 -3.69 -20.34
C THR A 290 14.07 -3.45 -19.06
N GLU A 291 13.52 -2.71 -18.10
CA GLU A 291 14.18 -2.49 -16.80
C GLU A 291 14.48 -3.82 -16.09
N ILE A 292 13.53 -4.74 -16.06
CA ILE A 292 13.74 -6.09 -15.51
C ILE A 292 14.84 -6.81 -16.30
N ARG A 293 14.74 -6.84 -17.64
CA ARG A 293 15.68 -7.53 -18.51
C ARG A 293 17.10 -6.98 -18.39
N SER A 294 17.28 -5.71 -18.06
CA SER A 294 18.59 -5.08 -17.86
C SER A 294 19.36 -5.62 -16.65
N ASP A 295 18.66 -6.11 -15.63
CA ASP A 295 19.24 -6.55 -14.35
C ASP A 295 19.33 -8.07 -14.19
N VAL A 296 18.73 -8.84 -15.10
CA VAL A 296 18.64 -10.30 -15.03
C VAL A 296 19.19 -10.96 -16.29
N ASP A 297 19.67 -12.19 -16.18
CA ASP A 297 20.23 -12.95 -17.32
C ASP A 297 19.19 -13.80 -18.06
N PHE A 298 18.05 -14.11 -17.44
CA PHE A 298 16.99 -14.92 -18.05
C PHE A 298 16.28 -14.22 -19.22
N GLU A 299 15.64 -15.01 -20.08
CA GLU A 299 14.92 -14.48 -21.23
C GLU A 299 13.58 -13.87 -20.85
N VAL A 300 13.26 -12.74 -21.48
CA VAL A 300 12.00 -12.02 -21.29
C VAL A 300 11.30 -11.91 -22.64
N TYR A 301 10.05 -12.37 -22.70
CA TYR A 301 9.20 -12.35 -23.88
C TYR A 301 8.00 -11.45 -23.66
N TYR A 302 7.64 -10.71 -24.71
CA TYR A 302 6.45 -9.86 -24.77
C TYR A 302 5.57 -10.34 -25.91
N ILE A 303 4.38 -10.83 -25.57
CA ILE A 303 3.40 -11.38 -26.52
C ILE A 303 2.21 -10.44 -26.57
N LYS A 304 1.82 -9.99 -27.75
CA LYS A 304 0.54 -9.31 -27.96
C LYS A 304 -0.41 -10.27 -28.65
N ALA A 305 -1.53 -10.58 -28.00
CA ALA A 305 -2.54 -11.48 -28.54
C ALA A 305 -3.92 -11.21 -27.94
N ASN A 306 -4.98 -11.61 -28.61
CA ASN A 306 -6.20 -11.97 -27.89
C ASN A 306 -5.87 -13.15 -26.96
N THR A 307 -5.96 -12.94 -25.65
CA THR A 307 -5.54 -13.92 -24.65
C THR A 307 -6.32 -15.23 -24.78
N ALA A 308 -7.63 -15.18 -24.98
CA ALA A 308 -8.46 -16.38 -25.16
C ALA A 308 -8.02 -17.17 -26.40
N THR A 309 -7.84 -16.49 -27.55
CA THR A 309 -7.37 -17.10 -28.80
C THR A 309 -5.99 -17.74 -28.64
N LEU A 310 -5.06 -17.08 -27.94
CA LEU A 310 -3.72 -17.63 -27.64
C LEU A 310 -3.81 -18.89 -26.78
N LEU A 311 -4.69 -18.89 -25.77
CA LEU A 311 -4.88 -20.05 -24.90
C LEU A 311 -5.45 -21.24 -25.65
N GLU A 312 -6.55 -21.05 -26.39
CA GLU A 312 -7.26 -22.13 -27.09
C GLU A 312 -6.42 -22.74 -28.23
N ASN A 313 -5.72 -21.90 -28.99
CA ASN A 313 -5.05 -22.38 -30.20
C ASN A 313 -3.65 -22.93 -29.94
N GLU A 314 -2.92 -22.35 -28.98
CA GLU A 314 -1.51 -22.66 -28.71
C GLU A 314 -1.32 -23.28 -27.31
N LEU A 315 -1.54 -22.51 -26.25
CA LEU A 315 -1.06 -22.87 -24.91
C LEU A 315 -1.75 -24.12 -24.35
N TRP A 316 -3.06 -24.29 -24.56
CA TRP A 316 -3.77 -25.45 -24.03
C TRP A 316 -3.18 -26.77 -24.56
N LYS A 317 -2.88 -26.83 -25.86
CA LYS A 317 -2.30 -28.02 -26.50
C LYS A 317 -0.87 -28.29 -26.00
N VAL A 318 -0.10 -27.24 -25.75
CA VAL A 318 1.29 -27.37 -25.29
C VAL A 318 1.37 -27.79 -23.82
N LEU A 319 0.59 -27.17 -22.94
CA LEU A 319 0.63 -27.46 -21.51
C LEU A 319 -0.20 -28.71 -21.14
N PHE A 320 -1.28 -28.98 -21.86
CA PHE A 320 -2.23 -30.05 -21.54
C PHE A 320 -2.53 -30.94 -22.77
N PRO A 321 -1.52 -31.60 -23.36
CA PRO A 321 -1.68 -32.31 -24.64
C PRO A 321 -2.68 -33.48 -24.60
N ASN A 322 -3.02 -33.97 -23.41
CA ASN A 322 -3.94 -35.09 -23.20
C ASN A 322 -5.32 -34.67 -22.68
N GLU A 323 -5.59 -33.37 -22.53
CA GLU A 323 -6.85 -32.85 -22.02
C GLU A 323 -7.61 -32.12 -23.14
N ASN A 324 -8.90 -32.40 -23.25
CA ASN A 324 -9.76 -31.64 -24.15
C ASN A 324 -9.96 -30.21 -23.63
N ILE A 325 -10.14 -29.25 -24.54
CA ILE A 325 -10.48 -27.88 -24.15
C ILE A 325 -11.87 -27.89 -23.49
N ILE A 326 -11.93 -27.39 -22.27
CA ILE A 326 -13.17 -27.22 -21.53
C ILE A 326 -13.69 -25.83 -21.86
N HIS A 327 -14.77 -25.76 -22.65
CA HIS A 327 -15.37 -24.50 -23.01
C HIS A 327 -16.34 -24.01 -21.93
N PRO A 328 -16.47 -22.69 -21.73
CA PRO A 328 -17.46 -22.12 -20.83
C PRO A 328 -18.89 -22.47 -21.26
N LYS A 329 -19.84 -22.43 -20.32
CA LYS A 329 -21.27 -22.60 -20.64
C LYS A 329 -21.72 -21.54 -21.64
N LYS A 330 -22.63 -21.90 -22.54
CA LYS A 330 -23.18 -20.96 -23.52
C LYS A 330 -24.02 -19.89 -22.83
N SER A 331 -23.98 -18.67 -23.36
CA SER A 331 -24.60 -17.48 -22.75
C SER A 331 -26.13 -17.55 -22.58
N TYR A 332 -26.82 -18.41 -23.33
CA TYR A 332 -28.27 -18.61 -23.22
C TYR A 332 -28.67 -19.47 -22.01
N ASP A 333 -27.75 -20.30 -21.49
CA ASP A 333 -28.01 -21.23 -20.38
C ASP A 333 -27.70 -20.59 -19.01
N ILE A 334 -27.33 -19.31 -18.99
CA ILE A 334 -26.84 -18.59 -17.81
C ILE A 334 -27.85 -17.51 -17.43
N GLN A 335 -28.31 -17.54 -16.17
CA GLN A 335 -29.02 -16.42 -15.59
C GLN A 335 -28.04 -15.24 -15.48
N LYS A 336 -28.26 -14.19 -16.27
CA LYS A 336 -27.36 -13.03 -16.28
C LYS A 336 -27.57 -12.21 -15.00
N PRO A 337 -26.52 -11.98 -14.20
CA PRO A 337 -26.57 -11.01 -13.12
C PRO A 337 -26.78 -9.60 -13.69
N PRO A 338 -27.26 -8.64 -12.88
CA PRO A 338 -27.38 -7.25 -13.31
C PRO A 338 -26.02 -6.69 -13.76
N GLY A 339 -26.05 -5.68 -14.64
CA GLY A 339 -24.83 -4.92 -14.93
C GLY A 339 -24.34 -4.22 -13.67
N PHE A 340 -23.03 -3.99 -13.55
CA PHE A 340 -22.46 -3.33 -12.36
C PHE A 340 -23.10 -1.96 -12.08
N LYS A 341 -23.44 -1.19 -13.12
CA LYS A 341 -24.14 0.09 -12.99
C LYS A 341 -25.52 -0.06 -12.35
N ASP A 342 -26.36 -0.98 -12.84
CA ASP A 342 -27.69 -1.23 -12.29
C ASP A 342 -27.60 -1.74 -10.84
N TRP A 343 -26.59 -2.56 -10.55
CA TRP A 343 -26.31 -3.05 -9.21
C TRP A 343 -25.85 -1.91 -8.28
N ALA A 344 -24.91 -1.05 -8.72
CA ALA A 344 -24.39 0.07 -7.95
C ALA A 344 -25.48 1.11 -7.67
N GLU A 345 -26.37 1.37 -8.64
CA GLU A 345 -27.52 2.25 -8.46
C GLU A 345 -28.40 1.81 -7.28
N LYS A 346 -28.64 0.49 -7.15
CA LYS A 346 -29.47 -0.05 -6.07
C LYS A 346 -28.87 0.20 -4.68
N HIS A 347 -27.54 0.28 -4.57
CA HIS A 347 -26.83 0.36 -3.29
C HIS A 347 -26.38 1.79 -2.94
N PHE A 348 -26.00 2.61 -3.93
CA PHE A 348 -25.33 3.90 -3.69
C PHE A 348 -26.13 5.13 -4.16
N LYS A 349 -27.28 4.98 -4.82
CA LYS A 349 -28.05 6.11 -5.38
C LYS A 349 -28.50 7.16 -4.35
N ASN A 350 -28.75 6.73 -3.11
CA ASN A 350 -29.34 7.59 -2.08
C ASN A 350 -28.30 8.32 -1.20
N ILE A 351 -27.02 8.33 -1.60
CA ILE A 351 -25.98 9.10 -0.88
C ILE A 351 -26.29 10.61 -1.00
N PRO A 352 -26.45 11.33 0.12
CA PRO A 352 -26.69 12.78 0.10
C PRO A 352 -25.57 13.55 -0.59
N VAL A 353 -25.92 14.60 -1.34
CA VAL A 353 -24.95 15.46 -2.04
C VAL A 353 -23.89 16.02 -1.09
N TYR A 354 -24.28 16.35 0.14
CA TYR A 354 -23.38 16.81 1.19
C TYR A 354 -22.25 15.81 1.47
N ASP A 355 -22.59 14.55 1.68
CA ASP A 355 -21.64 13.47 1.95
C ASP A 355 -20.68 13.28 0.76
N LYS A 356 -21.20 13.44 -0.47
CA LYS A 356 -20.37 13.35 -1.68
C LYS A 356 -19.24 14.38 -1.70
N TYR A 357 -19.50 15.61 -1.22
CA TYR A 357 -18.44 16.62 -1.10
C TYR A 357 -17.39 16.24 -0.06
N TYR A 358 -17.77 15.61 1.05
CA TYR A 358 -16.80 15.10 2.02
C TYR A 358 -15.87 14.06 1.38
N PHE A 359 -16.42 13.10 0.65
CA PHE A 359 -15.62 12.10 -0.06
C PHE A 359 -14.66 12.72 -1.07
N SER A 360 -15.13 13.66 -1.89
CA SER A 360 -14.28 14.37 -2.87
C SER A 360 -13.18 15.17 -2.17
N ALA A 361 -13.52 15.94 -1.11
CA ALA A 361 -12.54 16.71 -0.34
C ALA A 361 -11.49 15.79 0.32
N ARG A 362 -11.91 14.64 0.86
CA ARG A 362 -11.02 13.63 1.42
C ARG A 362 -10.08 13.06 0.36
N THR A 363 -10.61 12.73 -0.82
CA THR A 363 -9.84 12.24 -1.97
C THR A 363 -8.77 13.23 -2.40
N TYR A 364 -9.13 14.51 -2.52
CA TYR A 364 -8.17 15.56 -2.84
C TYR A 364 -7.10 15.74 -1.77
N TYR A 365 -7.46 15.59 -0.49
CA TYR A 365 -6.52 15.75 0.61
C TYR A 365 -5.43 14.65 0.58
N GLU A 366 -5.84 13.40 0.37
CA GLU A 366 -4.91 12.27 0.22
C GLU A 366 -3.98 12.44 -0.99
N LEU A 367 -4.47 13.08 -2.06
CA LEU A 367 -3.69 13.38 -3.26
C LEU A 367 -2.95 14.71 -3.20
N ASN A 368 -2.92 15.37 -2.03
CA ASN A 368 -2.29 16.67 -1.78
C ASN A 368 -2.76 17.79 -2.74
N GLN A 369 -4.00 17.69 -3.26
CA GLN A 369 -4.62 18.69 -4.13
C GLN A 369 -5.33 19.76 -3.29
N PHE A 370 -4.55 20.52 -2.52
CA PHE A 370 -5.07 21.39 -1.46
C PHE A 370 -6.09 22.45 -1.92
N GLN A 371 -5.96 22.97 -3.15
CA GLN A 371 -6.94 23.92 -3.69
C GLN A 371 -8.30 23.25 -3.98
N ASP A 372 -8.27 22.02 -4.47
CA ASP A 372 -9.48 21.24 -4.71
C ASP A 372 -10.14 20.78 -3.40
N VAL A 373 -9.34 20.49 -2.36
CA VAL A 373 -9.87 20.25 -1.00
C VAL A 373 -10.66 21.46 -0.52
N ILE A 374 -10.08 22.66 -0.62
CA ILE A 374 -10.73 23.89 -0.16
C ILE A 374 -12.06 24.09 -0.90
N ARG A 375 -12.05 24.03 -2.25
CA ARG A 375 -13.26 24.16 -3.07
C ARG A 375 -14.33 23.14 -2.67
N ALA A 376 -13.99 21.86 -2.66
CA ALA A 376 -14.96 20.79 -2.40
C ALA A 376 -15.52 20.86 -0.97
N ALA A 377 -14.67 21.14 0.02
CA ALA A 377 -15.10 21.24 1.40
C ALA A 377 -15.98 22.47 1.67
N GLU A 378 -15.63 23.63 1.10
CA GLU A 378 -16.46 24.85 1.22
C GLU A 378 -17.82 24.67 0.52
N ASN A 379 -17.86 24.03 -0.66
CA ASN A 379 -19.11 23.69 -1.33
C ASN A 379 -19.99 22.76 -0.46
N GLY A 380 -19.39 21.73 0.14
CA GLY A 380 -20.07 20.86 1.10
C GLY A 380 -20.65 21.65 2.27
N LEU A 381 -19.82 22.46 2.96
CA LEU A 381 -20.24 23.27 4.10
C LEU A 381 -21.35 24.28 3.77
N ASN A 382 -21.35 24.85 2.57
CA ASN A 382 -22.41 25.77 2.11
C ASN A 382 -23.78 25.10 1.94
N LEU A 383 -23.82 23.77 1.79
CA LEU A 383 -25.06 23.00 1.72
C LEU A 383 -25.59 22.60 3.11
N TRP A 384 -24.83 22.84 4.17
CA TRP A 384 -25.26 22.51 5.53
C TRP A 384 -26.52 23.30 5.92
N ASN A 385 -27.52 22.59 6.46
CA ASN A 385 -28.77 23.19 6.94
C ASN A 385 -29.14 22.62 8.30
N ASP A 386 -29.28 23.50 9.31
CA ASP A 386 -29.56 23.16 10.72
C ASP A 386 -30.85 22.34 10.93
N LYS A 387 -31.75 22.30 9.94
CA LYS A 387 -32.98 21.50 9.98
C LYS A 387 -32.77 20.01 9.72
N GLN A 388 -31.62 19.61 9.21
CA GLN A 388 -31.24 18.23 8.91
C GLN A 388 -29.97 17.89 9.70
N LYS A 389 -30.07 17.67 11.03
CA LYS A 389 -28.96 17.17 11.87
C LYS A 389 -28.50 15.74 11.49
N GLU A 390 -28.61 15.38 10.23
CA GLU A 390 -28.09 14.16 9.65
C GLU A 390 -26.62 14.48 9.28
N ASN A 391 -25.68 13.64 9.74
CA ASN A 391 -24.25 13.68 9.45
C ASN A 391 -23.39 14.80 10.11
N ILE A 392 -23.58 15.00 11.43
CA ILE A 392 -22.68 15.82 12.27
C ILE A 392 -21.20 15.45 12.05
N GLU A 393 -20.88 14.16 11.96
CA GLU A 393 -19.50 13.67 11.80
C GLU A 393 -18.85 14.15 10.50
N LEU A 394 -19.59 14.16 9.38
CA LEU A 394 -19.07 14.60 8.09
C LEU A 394 -18.87 16.13 8.07
N HIS A 395 -19.73 16.88 8.78
CA HIS A 395 -19.55 18.32 8.93
C HIS A 395 -18.28 18.68 9.67
N SER A 396 -18.08 18.07 10.82
CA SER A 396 -16.82 18.19 11.56
C SER A 396 -15.63 17.71 10.72
N GLY A 397 -15.84 16.64 9.95
CA GLY A 397 -14.88 16.11 8.99
C GLY A 397 -14.44 17.15 7.95
N LEU A 398 -15.37 17.87 7.32
CA LEU A 398 -15.07 18.93 6.36
C LEU A 398 -14.31 20.10 7.01
N LEU A 399 -14.74 20.56 8.18
CA LEU A 399 -14.03 21.62 8.92
C LEU A 399 -12.61 21.19 9.31
N ASN A 400 -12.44 19.92 9.73
CA ASN A 400 -11.13 19.37 10.05
C ASN A 400 -10.24 19.24 8.80
N LEU A 401 -10.78 18.81 7.66
CA LEU A 401 -10.04 18.75 6.39
C LEU A 401 -9.54 20.14 5.97
N LEU A 402 -10.38 21.18 6.08
CA LEU A 402 -9.96 22.57 5.84
C LEU A 402 -8.86 22.99 6.82
N SER A 403 -9.04 22.72 8.12
CA SER A 403 -8.06 23.04 9.16
C SER A 403 -6.70 22.40 8.84
N LEU A 404 -6.69 21.12 8.50
CA LEU A 404 -5.48 20.38 8.11
C LEU A 404 -4.86 20.92 6.82
N THR A 405 -5.69 21.21 5.81
CA THR A 405 -5.25 21.76 4.52
C THR A 405 -4.57 23.11 4.69
N PHE A 406 -5.17 24.03 5.44
CA PHE A 406 -4.58 25.35 5.70
C PHE A 406 -3.27 25.24 6.48
N LYS A 407 -3.18 24.31 7.44
CA LYS A 407 -1.92 24.01 8.13
C LYS A 407 -0.85 23.52 7.15
N ASP A 408 -1.19 22.59 6.26
CA ASP A 408 -0.23 21.97 5.34
C ASP A 408 0.28 22.94 4.25
N ILE A 409 -0.53 23.93 3.85
CA ILE A 409 -0.08 25.03 2.96
C ILE A 409 0.61 26.19 3.72
N GLY A 410 0.71 26.12 5.04
CA GLY A 410 1.39 27.12 5.89
C GLY A 410 0.54 28.32 6.32
N GLU A 411 -0.76 28.31 6.05
CA GLU A 411 -1.74 29.34 6.42
C GLU A 411 -2.28 29.06 7.85
N ILE A 412 -1.41 29.21 8.84
CA ILE A 412 -1.66 28.82 10.24
C ILE A 412 -2.89 29.55 10.83
N ASP A 413 -3.06 30.84 10.53
CA ASP A 413 -4.18 31.63 11.06
C ASP A 413 -5.54 31.11 10.55
N LYS A 414 -5.62 30.74 9.26
CA LYS A 414 -6.82 30.12 8.68
C LYS A 414 -7.06 28.73 9.25
N SER A 415 -6.00 27.95 9.50
CA SER A 415 -6.11 26.66 10.17
C SER A 415 -6.75 26.80 11.56
N LEU A 416 -6.29 27.78 12.35
CA LEU A 416 -6.89 28.11 13.65
C LEU A 416 -8.35 28.56 13.51
N GLU A 417 -8.68 29.37 12.51
CA GLU A 417 -10.05 29.81 12.24
C GLU A 417 -10.99 28.62 12.03
N TYR A 418 -10.61 27.66 11.18
CA TYR A 418 -11.42 26.46 10.91
C TYR A 418 -11.48 25.50 12.10
N TYR A 419 -10.41 25.36 12.88
CA TYR A 419 -10.47 24.61 14.13
C TYR A 419 -11.42 25.25 15.15
N ASN A 420 -11.46 26.58 15.23
CA ASN A 420 -12.40 27.28 16.10
C ASN A 420 -13.85 27.16 15.61
N LYS A 421 -14.10 27.21 14.30
CA LYS A 421 -15.41 26.89 13.70
C LYS A 421 -15.84 25.46 14.05
N CYS A 422 -14.92 24.50 13.98
CA CYS A 422 -15.16 23.12 14.40
C CYS A 422 -15.50 23.04 15.89
N LEU A 423 -14.75 23.72 16.76
CA LEU A 423 -15.07 23.78 18.20
C LEU A 423 -16.46 24.38 18.46
N GLU A 424 -16.82 25.46 17.80
CA GLU A 424 -18.14 26.11 17.95
C GLU A 424 -19.26 25.13 17.58
N PHE A 425 -19.13 24.49 16.41
CA PHE A 425 -20.07 23.48 15.94
C PHE A 425 -20.21 22.32 16.91
N GLU A 426 -19.09 21.71 17.31
CA GLU A 426 -19.06 20.53 18.18
C GLU A 426 -19.59 20.83 19.59
N ASN A 427 -19.36 22.04 20.11
CA ASN A 427 -20.00 22.52 21.33
C ASN A 427 -21.52 22.65 21.17
N GLY A 428 -21.98 23.18 20.04
CA GLY A 428 -23.41 23.33 19.72
C GLY A 428 -24.16 21.99 19.67
N VAL A 429 -23.50 20.93 19.16
CA VAL A 429 -24.07 19.57 19.10
C VAL A 429 -23.73 18.70 20.32
N GLN A 430 -22.95 19.22 21.27
CA GLN A 430 -22.48 18.52 22.47
C GLN A 430 -21.68 17.24 22.17
N ASN A 431 -20.94 17.24 21.06
CA ASN A 431 -20.06 16.16 20.67
C ASN A 431 -18.68 16.32 21.34
N TYR A 432 -18.55 15.80 22.54
CA TYR A 432 -17.32 15.92 23.34
C TYR A 432 -16.10 15.27 22.67
N ASP A 433 -16.31 14.25 21.86
CA ASP A 433 -15.25 13.61 21.09
C ASP A 433 -14.68 14.54 20.02
N GLY A 434 -15.57 15.23 19.30
CA GLY A 434 -15.22 16.25 18.32
C GLY A 434 -14.54 17.47 18.94
N ILE A 435 -15.05 17.96 20.08
CA ILE A 435 -14.44 19.05 20.85
C ILE A 435 -12.99 18.70 21.24
N ALA A 436 -12.78 17.49 21.77
CA ALA A 436 -11.44 17.04 22.15
C ALA A 436 -10.52 16.86 20.93
N ALA A 437 -11.05 16.41 19.79
CA ALA A 437 -10.29 16.30 18.54
C ALA A 437 -9.85 17.68 18.01
N ALA A 438 -10.75 18.67 17.99
CA ALA A 438 -10.42 20.03 17.55
C ALA A 438 -9.40 20.72 18.47
N HIS A 439 -9.55 20.60 19.80
CA HIS A 439 -8.52 21.06 20.74
C HIS A 439 -7.18 20.35 20.53
N SER A 440 -7.19 19.06 20.20
CA SER A 440 -5.95 18.33 19.91
C SER A 440 -5.28 18.86 18.64
N GLY A 441 -6.07 19.18 17.60
CA GLY A 441 -5.58 19.80 16.37
C GLY A 441 -4.90 21.15 16.62
N ILE A 442 -5.57 22.01 17.40
CA ILE A 442 -5.01 23.30 17.86
C ILE A 442 -3.71 23.08 18.67
N GLY A 443 -3.71 22.10 19.58
CA GLY A 443 -2.53 21.76 20.38
C GLY A 443 -1.33 21.37 19.53
N TYR A 444 -1.53 20.57 18.48
CA TYR A 444 -0.46 20.22 17.53
C TYR A 444 0.00 21.43 16.72
N LEU A 445 -0.91 22.33 16.34
CA LEU A 445 -0.57 23.55 15.62
C LEU A 445 0.36 24.44 16.44
N TYR A 446 0.02 24.67 17.72
CA TYR A 446 0.86 25.42 18.65
C TYR A 446 2.20 24.74 18.93
N LEU A 447 2.23 23.40 19.01
CA LEU A 447 3.47 22.64 19.12
C LEU A 447 4.40 22.90 17.94
N ASN A 448 3.86 22.92 16.71
CA ASN A 448 4.64 23.17 15.49
C ASN A 448 5.17 24.60 15.43
N GLU A 449 4.45 25.58 15.96
CA GLU A 449 4.91 26.96 16.10
C GLU A 449 5.87 27.18 17.29
N GLY A 450 6.14 26.14 18.09
CA GLY A 450 6.96 26.25 19.31
C GLY A 450 6.25 26.94 20.49
N LYS A 451 4.94 27.18 20.41
CA LYS A 451 4.11 27.77 21.47
C LYS A 451 3.71 26.70 22.50
N ILE A 452 4.70 26.19 23.23
CA ILE A 452 4.55 24.96 24.04
C ILE A 452 3.52 25.09 25.17
N ASP A 453 3.37 26.29 25.74
CA ASP A 453 2.39 26.54 26.80
C ASP A 453 0.95 26.45 26.28
N LEU A 454 0.66 27.07 25.12
CA LEU A 454 -0.66 26.98 24.50
C LEU A 454 -1.00 25.55 24.05
N ALA A 455 0.01 24.81 23.56
CA ALA A 455 -0.15 23.41 23.23
C ALA A 455 -0.48 22.56 24.45
N LEU A 456 0.23 22.79 25.57
CA LEU A 456 -0.01 22.12 26.84
C LEU A 456 -1.44 22.40 27.35
N ASP A 457 -1.88 23.65 27.32
CA ASP A 457 -3.24 24.03 27.74
C ASP A 457 -4.31 23.33 26.88
N SER A 458 -4.08 23.26 25.57
CA SER A 458 -4.99 22.57 24.64
C SER A 458 -5.09 21.07 24.95
N PHE A 459 -3.97 20.38 25.15
CA PHE A 459 -4.01 18.96 25.51
C PHE A 459 -4.53 18.68 26.93
N GLN A 460 -4.35 19.60 27.87
CA GLN A 460 -4.97 19.51 29.20
C GLN A 460 -6.50 19.61 29.11
N MET A 461 -7.02 20.47 28.23
CA MET A 461 -8.45 20.52 27.94
C MET A 461 -8.94 19.20 27.34
N CYS A 462 -8.22 18.64 26.35
CA CYS A 462 -8.51 17.31 25.81
C CYS A 462 -8.56 16.23 26.91
N LEU A 463 -7.56 16.22 27.80
CA LEU A 463 -7.46 15.26 28.90
C LEU A 463 -8.66 15.38 29.85
N LYS A 464 -9.05 16.61 30.21
CA LYS A 464 -10.21 16.88 31.08
C LYS A 464 -11.51 16.37 30.46
N ILE A 465 -11.68 16.56 29.15
CA ILE A 465 -12.84 16.02 28.42
C ILE A 465 -12.81 14.50 28.44
N ALA A 466 -11.68 13.88 28.11
CA ALA A 466 -11.53 12.43 28.08
C ALA A 466 -11.87 11.79 29.44
N GLN A 467 -11.36 12.36 30.54
CA GLN A 467 -11.64 11.89 31.90
C GLN A 467 -13.10 12.07 32.30
N LYS A 468 -13.70 13.22 31.97
CA LYS A 468 -15.11 13.49 32.29
C LYS A 468 -16.06 12.52 31.57
N HIS A 469 -15.71 12.09 30.37
CA HIS A 469 -16.55 11.24 29.51
C HIS A 469 -16.08 9.79 29.45
N ASN A 470 -15.14 9.38 30.32
CA ASN A 470 -14.61 8.01 30.42
C ASN A 470 -14.01 7.46 29.12
N LEU A 471 -13.37 8.34 28.33
CA LEU A 471 -12.73 8.00 27.06
C LEU A 471 -11.29 7.52 27.31
N LEU A 472 -11.15 6.34 27.92
CA LEU A 472 -9.86 5.82 28.42
C LEU A 472 -8.76 5.79 27.35
N GLU A 473 -9.06 5.32 26.14
CA GLU A 473 -8.06 5.28 25.07
C GLU A 473 -7.54 6.68 24.71
N LYS A 474 -8.44 7.66 24.59
CA LYS A 474 -8.09 9.06 24.30
C LYS A 474 -7.32 9.69 25.46
N GLU A 475 -7.68 9.35 26.71
CA GLU A 475 -6.95 9.78 27.91
C GLU A 475 -5.46 9.41 27.82
N GLY A 476 -5.15 8.16 27.45
CA GLY A 476 -3.78 7.70 27.24
C GLY A 476 -3.03 8.51 26.18
N ASN A 477 -3.68 8.81 25.06
CA ASN A 477 -3.11 9.62 23.98
C ASN A 477 -2.82 11.06 24.42
N TYR A 478 -3.74 11.70 25.14
CA TYR A 478 -3.54 13.07 25.63
C TYR A 478 -2.48 13.16 26.73
N LEU A 479 -2.39 12.16 27.62
CA LEU A 479 -1.30 12.06 28.59
C LEU A 479 0.07 11.97 27.89
N ASN A 480 0.16 11.17 26.82
CA ASN A 480 1.37 11.10 26.00
C ASN A 480 1.71 12.46 25.37
N ASN A 481 0.74 13.19 24.82
CA ASN A 481 0.98 14.50 24.22
C ASN A 481 1.42 15.55 25.27
N ILE A 482 0.76 15.58 26.43
CA ILE A 482 1.15 16.41 27.56
C ILE A 482 2.59 16.11 27.99
N ALA A 483 2.96 14.82 28.07
CA ALA A 483 4.33 14.42 28.40
C ALA A 483 5.35 14.97 27.39
N MET A 484 4.98 15.06 26.12
CA MET A 484 5.87 15.60 25.09
C MET A 484 6.02 17.12 25.17
N CYS A 485 4.97 17.85 25.54
CA CYS A 485 5.10 19.27 25.90
C CYS A 485 6.01 19.45 27.12
N LEU A 486 5.80 18.66 28.18
CA LEU A 486 6.63 18.70 29.39
C LEU A 486 8.10 18.37 29.11
N PHE A 487 8.36 17.39 28.25
CA PHE A 487 9.71 17.05 27.78
C PHE A 487 10.39 18.23 27.07
N GLN A 488 9.68 18.92 26.17
CA GLN A 488 10.23 20.10 25.49
C GLN A 488 10.50 21.27 26.45
N LYS A 489 9.74 21.35 27.55
CA LYS A 489 10.01 22.29 28.66
C LYS A 489 11.12 21.83 29.62
N GLY A 490 11.78 20.70 29.37
CA GLY A 490 12.82 20.14 30.25
C GLY A 490 12.28 19.50 31.54
N LYS A 491 10.97 19.35 31.69
CA LYS A 491 10.32 18.76 32.88
C LYS A 491 10.26 17.24 32.78
N TYR A 492 11.43 16.60 32.76
CA TYR A 492 11.54 15.15 32.47
C TYR A 492 10.80 14.25 33.45
N SER A 493 10.86 14.54 34.76
CA SER A 493 10.17 13.73 35.78
C SER A 493 8.65 13.81 35.66
N GLU A 494 8.10 14.99 35.37
CA GLU A 494 6.66 15.18 35.13
C GLU A 494 6.24 14.46 33.85
N ALA A 495 7.04 14.55 32.78
CA ALA A 495 6.79 13.86 31.52
C ALA A 495 6.77 12.33 31.70
N LEU A 496 7.76 11.77 32.42
CA LEU A 496 7.81 10.33 32.72
C LEU A 496 6.60 9.87 33.56
N SER A 497 6.15 10.69 34.51
CA SER A 497 4.94 10.41 35.30
C SER A 497 3.70 10.33 34.42
N MET A 498 3.54 11.24 33.46
CA MET A 498 2.42 11.20 32.50
C MET A 498 2.51 9.98 31.57
N LEU A 499 3.69 9.64 31.07
CA LEU A 499 3.89 8.46 30.23
C LEU A 499 3.63 7.15 30.98
N GLN A 500 3.97 7.07 32.27
CA GLN A 500 3.63 5.89 33.07
C GLN A 500 2.11 5.69 33.18
N LYS A 501 1.35 6.77 33.42
CA LYS A 501 -0.12 6.70 33.41
C LYS A 501 -0.67 6.30 32.04
N ALA A 502 -0.10 6.85 30.96
CA ALA A 502 -0.49 6.46 29.60
C ALA A 502 -0.21 4.97 29.32
N LEU A 503 0.91 4.44 29.84
CA LEU A 503 1.26 3.03 29.71
C LEU A 503 0.27 2.13 30.47
N ASP A 504 -0.08 2.50 31.70
CA ASP A 504 -1.05 1.76 32.51
C ASP A 504 -2.43 1.72 31.84
N ILE A 505 -2.83 2.81 31.18
CA ILE A 505 -4.06 2.87 30.39
C ILE A 505 -3.96 1.97 29.16
N ALA A 506 -2.88 2.07 28.39
CA ALA A 506 -2.66 1.25 27.19
C ALA A 506 -2.70 -0.26 27.51
N GLU A 507 -2.16 -0.65 28.66
CA GLU A 507 -2.23 -2.01 29.19
C GLU A 507 -3.67 -2.43 29.51
N LYS A 508 -4.43 -1.57 30.22
CA LYS A 508 -5.82 -1.85 30.60
C LYS A 508 -6.76 -2.00 29.39
N VAL A 509 -6.58 -1.18 28.36
CA VAL A 509 -7.43 -1.21 27.16
C VAL A 509 -6.91 -2.16 26.08
N GLY A 510 -5.74 -2.78 26.27
CA GLY A 510 -5.12 -3.68 25.29
C GLY A 510 -4.60 -2.97 24.02
N ASN A 511 -4.39 -1.65 24.06
CA ASN A 511 -3.89 -0.90 22.90
C ASN A 511 -2.35 -1.03 22.79
N LEU A 512 -1.91 -2.09 22.09
CA LEU A 512 -0.50 -2.38 21.86
C LEU A 512 0.22 -1.27 21.06
N ALA A 513 -0.45 -0.66 20.08
CA ALA A 513 0.16 0.38 19.27
C ALA A 513 0.53 1.62 20.11
N ASN A 514 -0.39 2.06 20.98
CA ASN A 514 -0.13 3.15 21.92
C ASN A 514 0.92 2.74 22.96
N LYS A 515 0.90 1.49 23.44
CA LYS A 515 1.93 0.95 24.34
C LYS A 515 3.34 1.10 23.74
N ALA A 516 3.52 0.73 22.46
CA ALA A 516 4.78 0.87 21.77
C ALA A 516 5.21 2.33 21.56
N LEU A 517 4.26 3.23 21.27
CA LEU A 517 4.50 4.67 21.17
C LEU A 517 5.00 5.26 22.51
N VAL A 518 4.32 4.93 23.61
CA VAL A 518 4.68 5.38 24.95
C VAL A 518 6.07 4.90 25.35
N TYR A 519 6.39 3.61 25.15
CA TYR A 519 7.74 3.09 25.38
C TYR A 519 8.80 3.86 24.57
N SER A 520 8.53 4.15 23.29
CA SER A 520 9.45 4.94 22.49
C SER A 520 9.66 6.35 23.04
N ASN A 521 8.62 7.00 23.56
CA ASN A 521 8.74 8.33 24.15
C ASN A 521 9.48 8.31 25.49
N ILE A 522 9.27 7.29 26.33
CA ILE A 522 10.09 7.06 27.53
C ILE A 522 11.56 6.90 27.12
N GLY A 523 11.84 6.05 26.13
CA GLY A 523 13.20 5.84 25.62
C GLY A 523 13.84 7.14 25.13
N ARG A 524 13.08 8.02 24.48
CA ARG A 524 13.54 9.35 24.05
C ARG A 524 13.94 10.24 25.23
N ILE A 525 13.13 10.28 26.28
CA ILE A 525 13.44 11.07 27.48
C ILE A 525 14.69 10.53 28.16
N GLN A 526 14.77 9.20 28.34
CA GLN A 526 15.93 8.55 28.96
C GLN A 526 17.22 8.80 28.17
N LYS A 527 17.16 8.76 26.83
CA LYS A 527 18.29 9.12 25.97
C LYS A 527 18.76 10.56 26.21
N THR A 528 17.83 11.51 26.28
CA THR A 528 18.16 12.93 26.56
C THR A 528 18.78 13.11 27.93
N GLN A 529 18.39 12.29 28.91
CA GLN A 529 19.00 12.25 30.25
C GLN A 529 20.29 11.40 30.31
N LEU A 530 20.81 10.94 29.17
CA LEU A 530 22.01 10.09 29.04
C LEU A 530 21.89 8.71 29.72
N ASN A 531 20.67 8.28 30.05
CA ASN A 531 20.38 6.96 30.61
C ASN A 531 20.25 5.93 29.47
N TYR A 532 21.36 5.64 28.79
CA TYR A 532 21.38 4.84 27.56
C TYR A 532 20.82 3.42 27.72
N ASP A 533 21.10 2.74 28.84
CA ASP A 533 20.58 1.38 29.08
C ASP A 533 19.05 1.37 29.24
N LEU A 534 18.50 2.37 29.93
CA LEU A 534 17.04 2.53 30.05
C LEU A 534 16.42 2.91 28.70
N ALA A 535 17.10 3.74 27.91
CA ALA A 535 16.64 4.09 26.58
C ALA A 535 16.56 2.87 25.65
N LEU A 536 17.62 2.04 25.63
CA LEU A 536 17.66 0.78 24.88
C LEU A 536 16.53 -0.16 25.30
N LYS A 537 16.38 -0.42 26.60
CA LYS A 537 15.31 -1.30 27.12
C LYS A 537 13.93 -0.86 26.63
N ASN A 538 13.63 0.44 26.67
CA ASN A 538 12.33 0.95 26.24
C ASN A 538 12.16 0.90 24.70
N TYR A 539 13.21 1.23 23.93
CA TYR A 539 13.16 1.09 22.47
C TYR A 539 13.02 -0.36 22.02
N GLU A 540 13.61 -1.32 22.73
CA GLU A 540 13.47 -2.76 22.46
C GLU A 540 12.06 -3.28 22.78
N GLN A 541 11.43 -2.81 23.86
CA GLN A 541 10.02 -3.14 24.13
C GLN A 541 9.09 -2.61 23.03
N ALA A 542 9.29 -1.36 22.61
CA ALA A 542 8.54 -0.78 21.50
C ALA A 542 8.80 -1.52 20.17
N LEU A 543 10.05 -1.91 19.91
CA LEU A 543 10.43 -2.69 18.72
C LEU A 543 9.69 -4.03 18.70
N LYS A 544 9.73 -4.79 19.80
CA LYS A 544 9.07 -6.09 19.89
C LYS A 544 7.57 -6.00 19.60
N ILE A 545 6.88 -5.03 20.20
CA ILE A 545 5.45 -4.81 19.95
C ILE A 545 5.20 -4.42 18.48
N ASN A 546 6.02 -3.55 17.91
CA ASN A 546 5.88 -3.17 16.51
C ASN A 546 6.12 -4.34 15.55
N GLU A 547 7.04 -5.26 15.87
CA GLU A 547 7.25 -6.51 15.13
C GLU A 547 6.03 -7.43 15.24
N GLU A 548 5.44 -7.58 16.43
CA GLU A 548 4.20 -8.34 16.66
C GLU A 548 3.01 -7.77 15.87
N LEU A 549 2.87 -6.44 15.84
CA LEU A 549 1.84 -5.73 15.09
C LEU A 549 2.12 -5.64 13.58
N GLY A 550 3.29 -6.07 13.11
CA GLY A 550 3.67 -5.93 11.69
C GLY A 550 3.90 -4.48 11.23
N GLN A 551 4.13 -3.54 12.13
CA GLN A 551 4.34 -2.12 11.83
C GLN A 551 5.77 -1.86 11.33
N ILE A 552 6.07 -2.27 10.10
CA ILE A 552 7.42 -2.32 9.53
C ILE A 552 8.13 -0.94 9.52
N ARG A 553 7.42 0.14 9.18
CA ARG A 553 7.99 1.51 9.25
C ARG A 553 8.39 1.88 10.69
N ALA A 554 7.56 1.51 11.66
CA ALA A 554 7.84 1.75 13.06
C ALA A 554 9.03 0.90 13.54
N VAL A 555 9.15 -0.35 13.08
CA VAL A 555 10.33 -1.22 13.29
C VAL A 555 11.61 -0.55 12.79
N ALA A 556 11.62 -0.05 11.55
CA ALA A 556 12.76 0.69 11.00
C ALA A 556 13.13 1.91 11.86
N THR A 557 12.11 2.68 12.27
CA THR A 557 12.30 3.82 13.15
C THR A 557 12.96 3.41 14.48
N ARG A 558 12.55 2.27 15.08
CA ARG A 558 13.15 1.77 16.33
C ARG A 558 14.59 1.32 16.12
N TYR A 559 14.90 0.62 15.03
CA TYR A 559 16.29 0.29 14.68
C TYR A 559 17.15 1.55 14.56
N ASN A 560 16.67 2.60 13.89
CA ASN A 560 17.42 3.87 13.82
C ASN A 560 17.64 4.51 15.19
N LEU A 561 16.65 4.47 16.10
CA LEU A 561 16.79 5.04 17.44
C LEU A 561 17.76 4.23 18.31
N ILE A 562 17.73 2.90 18.21
CA ILE A 562 18.68 2.00 18.89
C ILE A 562 20.10 2.24 18.36
N GLY A 563 20.27 2.37 17.04
CA GLY A 563 21.55 2.71 16.43
C GLY A 563 22.13 4.03 16.93
N GLN A 564 21.28 5.05 17.16
CA GLN A 564 21.72 6.31 17.78
C GLN A 564 22.25 6.13 19.20
N ILE A 565 21.65 5.24 20.00
CA ILE A 565 22.16 4.98 21.36
C ILE A 565 23.54 4.35 21.28
N TYR A 566 23.71 3.30 20.47
CA TYR A 566 25.01 2.65 20.31
C TYR A 566 26.08 3.60 19.76
N TYR A 567 25.70 4.50 18.84
CA TYR A 567 26.59 5.55 18.35
C TYR A 567 27.04 6.49 19.48
N MET A 568 26.12 6.93 20.34
CA MET A 568 26.44 7.77 21.51
C MET A 568 27.31 7.05 22.55
N GLN A 569 27.25 5.73 22.60
CA GLN A 569 28.10 4.87 23.44
C GLN A 569 29.44 4.50 22.76
N ASP A 570 29.75 5.06 21.59
CA ASP A 570 30.94 4.74 20.78
C ASP A 570 31.01 3.26 20.31
N ASN A 571 29.89 2.54 20.35
CA ASN A 571 29.79 1.19 19.82
C ASN A 571 29.40 1.23 18.32
N LEU A 572 30.39 1.58 17.50
CA LEU A 572 30.20 1.84 16.07
C LEU A 572 29.70 0.62 15.28
N ASP A 573 30.10 -0.59 15.67
CA ASP A 573 29.68 -1.83 14.99
C ASP A 573 28.18 -2.11 15.17
N LEU A 574 27.68 -1.99 16.41
CA LEU A 574 26.25 -2.12 16.67
C LEU A 574 25.46 -0.96 16.07
N ALA A 575 25.98 0.27 16.16
CA ALA A 575 25.35 1.43 15.53
C ALA A 575 25.15 1.21 14.03
N PHE A 576 26.21 0.75 13.33
CA PHE A 576 26.16 0.44 11.90
C PHE A 576 25.14 -0.65 11.60
N LYS A 577 25.17 -1.75 12.36
CA LYS A 577 24.22 -2.86 12.20
C LYS A 577 22.77 -2.38 12.27
N TYR A 578 22.43 -1.55 13.25
CA TYR A 578 21.07 -1.06 13.46
C TYR A 578 20.66 0.03 12.45
N PHE A 579 21.55 0.95 12.10
CA PHE A 579 21.28 1.90 11.02
C PHE A 579 21.09 1.22 9.67
N ASN A 580 21.88 0.18 9.39
CA ASN A 580 21.76 -0.59 8.15
C ASN A 580 20.45 -1.36 8.08
N LYS A 581 20.02 -2.00 9.17
CA LYS A 581 18.68 -2.62 9.26
C LYS A 581 17.57 -1.60 8.98
N SER A 582 17.65 -0.42 9.59
CA SER A 582 16.71 0.67 9.35
C SER A 582 16.70 1.11 7.88
N TYR A 583 17.88 1.31 7.31
CA TYR A 583 18.05 1.73 5.91
C TYR A 583 17.45 0.72 4.93
N ILE A 584 17.76 -0.57 5.08
CA ILE A 584 17.21 -1.63 4.23
C ILE A 584 15.68 -1.62 4.27
N ILE A 585 15.08 -1.54 5.45
CA ILE A 585 13.62 -1.50 5.55
C ILE A 585 13.06 -0.24 4.88
N TYR A 586 13.65 0.94 5.11
CA TYR A 586 13.18 2.15 4.43
C TYR A 586 13.40 2.12 2.92
N GLN A 587 14.44 1.43 2.42
CA GLN A 587 14.60 1.17 1.00
C GLN A 587 13.50 0.24 0.47
N GLU A 588 13.19 -0.85 1.17
CA GLU A 588 12.08 -1.75 0.82
C GLU A 588 10.72 -1.05 0.83
N LEU A 589 10.54 -0.06 1.72
CA LEU A 589 9.36 0.79 1.77
C LEU A 589 9.39 1.94 0.75
N ASN A 590 10.49 2.11 0.01
CA ASN A 590 10.77 3.28 -0.83
C ASN A 590 10.66 4.64 -0.09
N ASP A 591 10.77 4.64 1.24
CA ASP A 591 10.72 5.83 2.08
C ASP A 591 12.07 6.55 2.01
N ILE A 592 12.22 7.34 0.96
CA ILE A 592 13.44 8.06 0.64
C ILE A 592 13.86 8.96 1.80
N SER A 593 12.91 9.63 2.45
CA SER A 593 13.18 10.62 3.49
C SER A 593 13.84 9.97 4.72
N ASN A 594 13.22 8.90 5.23
CA ASN A 594 13.74 8.21 6.40
C ASN A 594 14.93 7.28 6.06
N GLY A 595 14.95 6.70 4.86
CA GLY A 595 16.12 6.00 4.31
C GLY A 595 17.34 6.92 4.27
N SER A 596 17.18 8.14 3.75
CA SER A 596 18.23 9.16 3.72
C SER A 596 18.76 9.53 5.11
N ARG A 597 17.89 9.52 6.13
CA ARG A 597 18.30 9.75 7.52
C ARG A 597 19.15 8.61 8.06
N SER A 598 18.75 7.37 7.81
CA SER A 598 19.50 6.17 8.23
C SER A 598 20.87 6.12 7.54
N LEU A 599 20.89 6.38 6.24
CA LEU A 599 22.12 6.44 5.43
C LEU A 599 23.04 7.58 5.86
N GLY A 600 22.49 8.75 6.20
CA GLY A 600 23.27 9.87 6.76
C GLY A 600 23.92 9.54 8.10
N ASN A 601 23.29 8.69 8.93
CA ASN A 601 23.87 8.19 10.18
C ASN A 601 24.99 7.16 9.93
N ILE A 602 24.86 6.33 8.89
CA ILE A 602 25.93 5.44 8.44
C ILE A 602 27.15 6.24 7.98
N ALA A 603 26.94 7.34 7.25
CA ALA A 603 28.03 8.24 6.85
C ALA A 603 28.74 8.87 8.06
N LEU A 604 28.02 9.23 9.13
CA LEU A 604 28.63 9.71 10.38
C LEU A 604 29.56 8.66 10.99
N ILE A 605 29.17 7.38 10.98
CA ILE A 605 30.04 6.28 11.43
C ILE A 605 31.32 6.21 10.60
N TYR A 606 31.20 6.29 9.27
CA TYR A 606 32.40 6.28 8.42
C TYR A 606 33.32 7.47 8.68
N THR A 607 32.77 8.66 8.95
CA THR A 607 33.56 9.82 9.36
C THR A 607 34.31 9.55 10.67
N GLN A 608 33.64 8.99 11.69
CA GLN A 608 34.26 8.67 12.97
C GLN A 608 35.33 7.57 12.86
N GLN A 609 35.14 6.62 11.94
CA GLN A 609 36.13 5.58 11.60
C GLN A 609 37.25 6.08 10.68
N LYS A 610 37.29 7.39 10.35
CA LYS A 610 38.25 8.01 9.41
C LYS A 610 38.19 7.44 7.99
N GLN A 611 37.08 6.82 7.61
CA GLN A 611 36.79 6.36 6.25
C GLN A 611 36.15 7.51 5.44
N PHE A 612 36.85 8.64 5.35
CA PHE A 612 36.31 9.90 4.83
C PHE A 612 35.78 9.79 3.39
N GLN A 613 36.45 9.02 2.54
CA GLN A 613 36.03 8.82 1.16
C GLN A 613 34.62 8.22 1.06
N LYS A 614 34.33 7.17 1.84
CA LYS A 614 33.00 6.56 1.88
C LYS A 614 31.93 7.51 2.42
N ALA A 615 32.27 8.29 3.45
CA ALA A 615 31.35 9.28 4.02
C ALA A 615 31.00 10.37 2.99
N LYS A 616 32.00 10.87 2.24
CA LYS A 616 31.80 11.88 1.18
C LYS A 616 30.92 11.35 0.05
N GLU A 617 31.15 10.12 -0.41
CA GLU A 617 30.34 9.47 -1.44
C GLU A 617 28.85 9.44 -1.05
N ILE A 618 28.57 8.96 0.17
CA ILE A 618 27.20 8.90 0.69
C ILE A 618 26.59 10.31 0.82
N TYR A 619 27.30 11.28 1.37
CA TYR A 619 26.74 12.63 1.53
C TYR A 619 26.47 13.30 0.18
N ASN A 620 27.31 13.09 -0.83
CA ASN A 620 27.06 13.58 -2.18
C ASN A 620 25.82 12.96 -2.82
N GLU A 621 25.62 11.65 -2.65
CA GLU A 621 24.39 10.97 -3.09
C GLU A 621 23.15 11.58 -2.42
N LEU A 622 23.19 11.77 -1.10
CA LEU A 622 22.09 12.36 -0.34
C LEU A 622 21.80 13.82 -0.73
N ILE A 623 22.81 14.59 -1.13
CA ILE A 623 22.66 15.96 -1.63
C ILE A 623 21.93 15.95 -2.97
N GLN A 624 22.37 15.13 -3.93
CA GLN A 624 21.72 15.02 -5.24
C GLN A 624 20.26 14.58 -5.11
N MET A 625 19.98 13.67 -4.17
CA MET A 625 18.63 13.22 -3.89
C MET A 625 17.75 14.35 -3.34
N ALA A 626 18.26 15.13 -2.37
CA ALA A 626 17.54 16.28 -1.83
C ALA A 626 17.27 17.36 -2.88
N GLU A 627 18.17 17.56 -3.85
CA GLU A 627 17.97 18.46 -4.99
C GLU A 627 16.84 17.99 -5.91
N LYS A 628 16.85 16.71 -6.30
CA LYS A 628 15.78 16.10 -7.13
C LYS A 628 14.41 16.25 -6.47
N LEU A 629 14.35 16.07 -5.14
CA LEU A 629 13.11 16.19 -4.37
C LEU A 629 12.73 17.63 -3.99
N LYS A 630 13.52 18.64 -4.41
CA LYS A 630 13.33 20.06 -4.06
C LYS A 630 13.21 20.28 -2.55
N GLN A 631 14.06 19.61 -1.76
CA GLN A 631 14.11 19.71 -0.29
C GLN A 631 15.32 20.53 0.17
N PRO A 632 15.24 21.88 0.18
CA PRO A 632 16.39 22.73 0.49
C PRO A 632 16.90 22.55 1.93
N GLY A 633 16.02 22.29 2.91
CA GLY A 633 16.40 22.04 4.29
C GLY A 633 17.23 20.75 4.45
N SER A 634 16.77 19.65 3.84
CA SER A 634 17.51 18.38 3.80
C SER A 634 18.90 18.58 3.16
N LYS A 635 18.96 19.28 2.03
CA LYS A 635 20.22 19.62 1.34
C LYS A 635 21.19 20.37 2.26
N ALA A 636 20.71 21.40 2.96
CA ALA A 636 21.53 22.20 3.87
C ALA A 636 22.16 21.34 4.98
N VAL A 637 21.39 20.43 5.59
CA VAL A 637 21.90 19.50 6.60
C VAL A 637 22.99 18.58 6.03
N ARG A 638 22.79 18.04 4.81
CA ARG A 638 23.78 17.16 4.18
C ARG A 638 25.06 17.90 3.79
N LEU A 639 24.94 19.13 3.30
CA LEU A 639 26.10 20.00 3.02
C LEU A 639 26.89 20.32 4.29
N ASN A 640 26.19 20.62 5.40
CA ASN A 640 26.84 20.85 6.69
C ASN A 640 27.60 19.61 7.16
N ASN A 641 26.99 18.43 7.05
CA ASN A 641 27.66 17.17 7.43
C ASN A 641 28.86 16.86 6.52
N LEU A 642 28.76 17.12 5.22
CA LEU A 642 29.88 17.00 4.29
C LEU A 642 31.03 17.95 4.66
N GLY A 643 30.70 19.20 5.03
CA GLY A 643 31.68 20.16 5.56
C GLY A 643 32.38 19.65 6.81
N TYR A 644 31.63 19.03 7.73
CA TYR A 644 32.21 18.36 8.91
C TYR A 644 33.15 17.21 8.54
N VAL A 645 32.86 16.44 7.47
CA VAL A 645 33.79 15.40 6.99
C VAL A 645 35.11 16.00 6.51
N TYR A 646 35.07 17.09 5.73
CA TYR A 646 36.29 17.78 5.29
C TYR A 646 37.09 18.31 6.48
N GLN A 647 36.42 18.91 7.47
CA GLN A 647 37.09 19.41 8.67
C GLN A 647 37.77 18.31 9.50
N CYS A 648 37.24 17.08 9.51
CA CYS A 648 37.86 15.95 10.22
C CYS A 648 39.03 15.31 9.45
N GLU A 649 39.13 15.55 8.15
CA GLU A 649 40.18 15.00 7.27
C GLU A 649 41.45 15.87 7.28
N GLU A 650 41.31 17.19 7.45
CA GLU A 650 42.39 18.15 7.72
C GLU A 650 43.00 17.93 9.12
#